data_AF-A0A197KGG9-F1
#
_entry.id   AF-A0A197KGG9-F1
#
_cell.length_a   1.000
_cell.length_b   1.000
_cell.length_c   1.000
_cell.angle_alpha   90.00
_cell.angle_beta   90.00
_cell.angle_gamma   90.00
#
_symmetry.space_group_name_H-M   'P 1'
#
loop_
_entity.id
_entity.type
_entity.pdbx_description
1 polymer ?
#
loop_
_entity_poly.entity_id
_entity_poly.type
_entity_poly.pdbx_seq_one_letter_code
_entity_poly.pdbx_strand_id
1 'polypeptide(L)'
;VCIILGGSGSGKTTLLNAIARRMNDLEVCTSGSIKCNGTNDKKFWNDASVGYLQQDDFLMPFLTVRETLNYAAHLRLPRTMSSQKKCELVELVLLELGLKECANTRVGKPSGGEGAGSAIPGISGGERRRVSVGIQLLTNPMMLLCDEVTSGLDAFSSYEVIKSLTKLAKSTQKTIVISIHQPRSEIFKLLSESDGQMVLLSKGDVIYSGPVRSALPWVESTGVGGCSTGVNPFDYLLDLSMVDFASEDIAKSTAVRRHLLVQAWAQREKGSGLDTSTGDTSILTRIGNVSLEQTGGASSLVSSAVSVSLEGSGTSLWSQVRVLTSRGWTNQIRDSMVLWGCICECIVIGLAIGSIFYDLDDSLGGIRSRSSLAYAVGAIQSYLMLMILIHRLSKEIAVYDRERMDHWYGPLPHLISTCLYSTPLNVLYPIVFSAIVYYMTGLRTDSAQHFGWWLLMNLAMQFITLSFAMLCSSLVRGFSSASLLGNAIFIFFDLSTGFFIVNDSIPSWLRWIKYLAYPHACYSILTINEFTDNRFDCPYARLNGSWDSNMCAPWDGNLILKNQLDIDSHYFQGPIIQMACCFIGFLFVAWLALTINVVNPTSMGTGRTTIDMFLNQAAAIFLHNKPATPSEPELSSIASSGVGLDNEKARSGETQKIEKQLLKDVDLVFPTGELTAIIGGSGAGKTSLLNTLLGRTPPNLKMTGSIYYNGTKNPSLRMINGVSSYVRQDDHFLLSHLTVRETLQFAAELRMESSVSKADKYAKVEDIIDLIGLRECANVIVGNSAVKGCSGGQRRRVSIGIQLVTEPACLILDEPTSGLDALTAKAVVLTLKRIAASGRTVVCTIHQPRADIWQLFDNVVLLVTGGRVAYSGRVDKVVEYFADAGYVVPMFTNVPDFILDTASVNLRSIELEEETRKTVNALVDRFNTNKHEILASLLSKGSLGELAEVNPQFASFSKAFPILTRRSFVNTFRQKSLYFNRIFQPVIMAIIITIFFAPLGNGPSDVISRFGVLQETSPIVFVGMLNNVAIYPFEASRDIAFREISDGGYSVTSFFFSFLVNEVPLEIIGSLGVTVFMLVITHMKVTVVTFFSFWVVMFGYISAGESIGITFSTFTTNAGFNITVMSSLLSIFAFMTGIVSVNMPQWLNDINYISLFKYGSAIITMNEFDGKLFDCSKDDITSGACPYQTGESVLELFNFQEKNWSLYMSLFVIAVVVYRLLAWLVLVAKAKSNRW
;
A
#
# COMPACT_ATOMS: atom_id res chain seq x y z
N VAL A 1 -16.44 19.08 -26.46
CA VAL A 1 -16.24 17.93 -25.53
C VAL A 1 -17.00 16.74 -26.09
N CYS A 2 -16.41 15.54 -26.01
CA CYS A 2 -17.03 14.27 -26.34
C CYS A 2 -17.09 13.39 -25.07
N ILE A 3 -18.24 12.80 -24.78
CA ILE A 3 -18.38 11.87 -23.66
C ILE A 3 -18.59 10.45 -24.16
N ILE A 4 -17.85 9.51 -23.59
CA ILE A 4 -18.03 8.07 -23.81
C ILE A 4 -18.81 7.50 -22.61
N LEU A 5 -20.01 7.03 -22.89
CA LEU A 5 -20.90 6.38 -21.93
C LEU A 5 -21.04 4.90 -22.24
N GLY A 6 -21.20 4.09 -21.20
CA GLY A 6 -21.50 2.67 -21.33
C GLY A 6 -21.31 1.96 -20.00
N GLY A 7 -21.96 0.81 -19.84
CA GLY A 7 -21.83 -0.02 -18.64
C GLY A 7 -20.41 -0.51 -18.36
N SER A 8 -20.20 -1.07 -17.17
CA SER A 8 -18.96 -1.77 -16.83
C SER A 8 -18.63 -2.84 -17.87
N GLY A 9 -17.38 -2.85 -18.35
CA GLY A 9 -16.93 -3.82 -19.35
C GLY A 9 -17.41 -3.59 -20.78
N SER A 10 -18.03 -2.45 -21.10
CA SER A 10 -18.43 -2.08 -22.47
C SER A 10 -17.27 -1.75 -23.42
N GLY A 11 -16.04 -1.67 -22.91
CA GLY A 11 -14.83 -1.38 -23.68
C GLY A 11 -14.33 0.08 -23.62
N LYS A 12 -14.86 0.92 -22.71
CA LYS A 12 -14.49 2.36 -22.60
C LYS A 12 -12.98 2.59 -22.44
N THR A 13 -12.39 2.04 -21.37
CA THR A 13 -10.95 2.16 -21.08
C THR A 13 -10.09 1.55 -22.19
N THR A 14 -10.50 0.39 -22.72
CA THR A 14 -9.83 -0.27 -23.85
C THR A 14 -9.85 0.60 -25.10
N LEU A 15 -10.97 1.25 -25.40
CA LEU A 15 -11.10 2.19 -26.52
C LEU A 15 -10.23 3.42 -26.32
N LEU A 16 -10.22 4.02 -25.12
CA LEU A 16 -9.35 5.16 -24.82
C LEU A 16 -7.86 4.78 -24.93
N ASN A 17 -7.47 3.59 -24.44
CA ASN A 17 -6.12 3.08 -24.58
C ASN A 17 -5.75 2.81 -26.05
N ALA A 18 -6.68 2.29 -26.85
CA ALA A 18 -6.49 2.10 -28.28
C ALA A 18 -6.30 3.44 -29.02
N ILE A 19 -7.12 4.44 -28.70
CA ILE A 19 -6.99 5.81 -29.24
C ILE A 19 -5.65 6.42 -28.81
N ALA A 20 -5.23 6.21 -27.56
CA ALA A 20 -3.94 6.68 -27.05
C ALA A 20 -2.74 5.86 -27.53
N ARG A 21 -2.93 4.80 -28.33
CA ARG A 21 -1.89 3.83 -28.74
C ARG A 21 -1.12 3.19 -27.58
N ARG A 22 -1.79 2.96 -26.45
CA ARG A 22 -1.23 2.32 -25.24
C ARG A 22 -1.50 0.81 -25.17
N MET A 23 -1.73 0.16 -26.32
CA MET A 23 -2.21 -1.23 -26.42
C MET A 23 -1.12 -2.28 -26.69
N ASN A 24 0.17 -1.90 -26.71
CA ASN A 24 1.26 -2.69 -27.32
C ASN A 24 1.41 -4.16 -26.86
N ASP A 25 0.79 -4.59 -25.75
CA ASP A 25 0.88 -5.97 -25.23
C ASP A 25 -0.48 -6.55 -24.76
N LEU A 26 -1.59 -6.06 -25.31
CA LEU A 26 -2.92 -6.65 -25.08
C LEU A 26 -3.20 -7.70 -26.16
N GLU A 27 -3.46 -8.96 -25.76
CA GLU A 27 -4.05 -10.01 -26.62
C GLU A 27 -5.50 -9.65 -27.00
N VAL A 28 -5.69 -8.53 -27.68
CA VAL A 28 -7.00 -8.03 -28.10
C VAL A 28 -6.97 -7.86 -29.61
N CYS A 29 -7.83 -8.60 -30.32
CA CYS A 29 -8.02 -8.45 -31.75
C CYS A 29 -8.65 -7.07 -32.03
N THR A 30 -7.83 -6.09 -32.41
CA THR A 30 -8.31 -4.79 -32.90
C THR A 30 -8.53 -4.86 -34.41
N SER A 31 -9.74 -4.55 -34.88
CA SER A 31 -10.05 -4.34 -36.30
C SER A 31 -10.40 -2.87 -36.54
N GLY A 32 -10.03 -2.33 -37.71
CA GLY A 32 -10.29 -0.94 -38.11
C GLY A 32 -9.07 0.00 -38.05
N SER A 33 -9.25 1.23 -38.55
CA SER A 33 -8.21 2.27 -38.58
C SER A 33 -8.66 3.53 -37.84
N ILE A 34 -7.72 4.18 -37.14
CA ILE A 34 -7.96 5.43 -36.40
C ILE A 34 -7.51 6.61 -37.27
N LYS A 35 -8.48 7.32 -37.85
CA LYS A 35 -8.26 8.52 -38.69
C LYS A 35 -8.43 9.79 -37.85
N CYS A 36 -7.50 10.74 -37.95
CA CYS A 36 -7.66 12.10 -37.40
C CYS A 36 -7.71 13.11 -38.56
N ASN A 37 -8.70 14.01 -38.55
CA ASN A 37 -8.95 14.95 -39.65
C ASN A 37 -9.00 14.27 -41.04
N GLY A 38 -9.55 13.05 -41.10
CA GLY A 38 -9.65 12.26 -42.34
C GLY A 38 -8.36 11.61 -42.82
N THR A 39 -7.23 11.78 -42.11
CA THR A 39 -5.93 11.20 -42.47
C THR A 39 -5.47 10.15 -41.46
N ASN A 40 -4.78 9.11 -41.92
CA ASN A 40 -4.12 8.11 -41.06
C ASN A 40 -2.72 8.57 -40.59
N ASP A 41 -2.48 9.88 -40.57
CA ASP A 41 -1.12 10.41 -40.51
C ASP A 41 -0.46 10.10 -39.15
N LYS A 42 0.62 9.32 -39.18
CA LYS A 42 1.35 8.91 -37.97
C LYS A 42 1.91 10.11 -37.21
N LYS A 43 2.11 11.25 -37.87
CA LYS A 43 2.61 12.50 -37.29
C LYS A 43 1.62 13.20 -36.35
N PHE A 44 0.31 13.03 -36.53
CA PHE A 44 -0.69 13.67 -35.65
C PHE A 44 -0.63 13.10 -34.23
N TRP A 45 -0.31 11.81 -34.11
CA TRP A 45 -0.27 11.06 -32.85
C TRP A 45 1.05 11.20 -32.09
N ASN A 46 1.72 12.36 -32.22
CA ASN A 46 2.86 12.70 -31.37
C ASN A 46 2.37 12.99 -29.95
N ASP A 47 3.11 12.56 -28.91
CA ASP A 47 2.71 12.65 -27.50
C ASP A 47 2.36 14.07 -26.99
N ALA A 48 2.78 15.11 -27.71
CA ALA A 48 2.44 16.50 -27.40
C ALA A 48 0.99 16.89 -27.77
N SER A 49 0.37 16.20 -28.74
CA SER A 49 -0.96 16.54 -29.23
C SER A 49 -2.09 15.85 -28.45
N VAL A 50 -1.81 14.72 -27.79
CA VAL A 50 -2.78 13.94 -27.02
C VAL A 50 -2.33 13.77 -25.56
N GLY A 51 -3.04 14.38 -24.61
CA GLY A 51 -2.87 14.12 -23.18
C GLY A 51 -3.73 12.94 -22.74
N TYR A 52 -3.25 12.10 -21.82
CA TYR A 52 -4.01 10.98 -21.25
C TYR A 52 -4.05 11.04 -19.73
N LEU A 53 -5.23 10.88 -19.14
CA LEU A 53 -5.46 10.84 -17.71
C LEU A 53 -5.93 9.45 -17.29
N GLN A 54 -5.12 8.74 -16.51
CA GLN A 54 -5.44 7.41 -15.94
C GLN A 54 -6.51 7.49 -14.86
N GLN A 55 -7.12 6.35 -14.51
CA GLN A 55 -8.11 6.25 -13.43
C GLN A 55 -7.48 6.58 -12.05
N ASP A 56 -6.33 5.98 -11.73
CA ASP A 56 -5.64 6.20 -10.45
C ASP A 56 -4.69 7.41 -10.47
N ASP A 57 -4.67 8.17 -9.37
CA ASP A 57 -3.80 9.33 -9.20
C ASP A 57 -2.47 8.95 -8.52
N PHE A 58 -1.44 8.62 -9.31
CA PHE A 58 -0.07 8.41 -8.82
C PHE A 58 0.66 9.74 -8.61
N LEU A 59 0.56 10.30 -7.40
CA LEU A 59 1.17 11.58 -7.02
C LEU A 59 2.08 11.43 -5.79
N MET A 60 3.12 12.27 -5.70
CA MET A 60 4.00 12.31 -4.53
C MET A 60 3.28 12.97 -3.33
N PRO A 61 3.22 12.32 -2.16
CA PRO A 61 2.31 12.74 -1.10
C PRO A 61 2.79 13.97 -0.31
N PHE A 62 4.09 14.26 -0.27
CA PHE A 62 4.67 15.34 0.54
C PHE A 62 4.84 16.67 -0.21
N LEU A 63 4.55 16.70 -1.52
CA LEU A 63 4.59 17.91 -2.33
C LEU A 63 3.28 18.71 -2.19
N THR A 64 3.37 20.03 -2.37
CA THR A 64 2.17 20.87 -2.51
C THR A 64 1.59 20.78 -3.92
N VAL A 65 0.34 21.20 -4.09
CA VAL A 65 -0.32 21.26 -5.41
C VAL A 65 0.49 22.10 -6.41
N ARG A 66 0.91 23.30 -5.99
CA ARG A 66 1.73 24.22 -6.80
C ARG A 66 3.07 23.61 -7.16
N GLU A 67 3.77 23.00 -6.20
CA GLU A 67 5.04 22.33 -6.46
C GLU A 67 4.90 21.19 -7.47
N THR A 68 3.86 20.38 -7.32
CA THR A 68 3.57 19.26 -8.23
C THR A 68 3.43 19.76 -9.67
N LEU A 69 2.65 20.82 -9.88
CA LEU A 69 2.48 21.43 -11.20
C LEU A 69 3.76 22.12 -11.70
N ASN A 70 4.50 22.81 -10.84
CA ASN A 70 5.76 23.46 -11.21
C ASN A 70 6.82 22.44 -11.66
N TYR A 71 6.95 21.32 -10.96
CA TYR A 71 7.88 20.26 -11.36
C TYR A 71 7.44 19.61 -12.68
N ALA A 72 6.15 19.31 -12.85
CA ALA A 72 5.62 18.80 -14.11
C ALA A 72 5.87 19.78 -15.27
N ALA A 73 5.67 21.08 -15.04
CA ALA A 73 5.88 22.14 -16.03
C ALA A 73 7.34 22.19 -16.49
N HIS A 74 8.29 22.08 -15.56
CA HIS A 74 9.72 22.10 -15.89
C HIS A 74 10.20 20.83 -16.60
N LEU A 75 9.53 19.69 -16.41
CA LEU A 75 9.82 18.45 -17.13
C LEU A 75 9.23 18.43 -18.54
N ARG A 76 7.99 18.90 -18.69
CA ARG A 76 7.20 18.75 -19.92
C ARG A 76 7.30 19.91 -20.90
N LEU A 77 7.51 21.15 -20.43
CA LEU A 77 7.49 22.33 -21.29
C LEU A 77 8.84 22.56 -22.00
N PRO A 78 8.84 23.15 -23.22
CA PRO A 78 10.03 23.43 -24.00
C PRO A 78 11.11 24.17 -23.20
N ARG A 79 12.37 23.96 -23.58
CA ARG A 79 13.52 24.66 -22.96
C ARG A 79 13.57 26.14 -23.34
N THR A 80 13.09 26.50 -24.51
CA THR A 80 13.06 27.88 -25.02
C THR A 80 12.20 28.82 -24.17
N MET A 81 11.30 28.25 -23.36
CA MET A 81 10.44 29.02 -22.48
C MET A 81 11.15 29.33 -21.14
N SER A 82 11.18 30.61 -20.75
CA SER A 82 11.79 31.05 -19.49
C SER A 82 11.08 30.44 -18.27
N SER A 83 11.81 30.26 -17.17
CA SER A 83 11.25 29.70 -15.91
C SER A 83 10.11 30.57 -15.36
N GLN A 84 10.20 31.90 -15.50
CA GLN A 84 9.11 32.82 -15.14
C GLN A 84 7.83 32.53 -15.95
N LYS A 85 7.93 32.38 -17.27
CA LYS A 85 6.78 32.01 -18.12
C LYS A 85 6.22 30.63 -17.78
N LYS A 86 7.06 29.67 -17.39
CA LYS A 86 6.60 28.35 -16.90
C LYS A 86 5.78 28.48 -15.62
N CYS A 87 6.25 29.28 -14.66
CA CYS A 87 5.53 29.55 -13.42
C CYS A 87 4.23 30.35 -13.66
N GLU A 88 4.25 31.34 -14.56
CA GLU A 88 3.04 32.07 -14.98
C GLU A 88 2.02 31.12 -15.59
N LEU A 89 2.44 30.18 -16.47
CA LEU A 89 1.56 29.16 -17.01
C LEU A 89 0.98 28.26 -15.91
N VAL A 90 1.78 27.90 -14.90
CA VAL A 90 1.28 27.12 -13.76
C VAL A 90 0.25 27.90 -12.95
N GLU A 91 0.47 29.20 -12.70
CA GLU A 91 -0.52 30.06 -12.03
C GLU A 91 -1.79 30.24 -12.86
N LEU A 92 -1.67 30.32 -14.19
CA LEU A 92 -2.82 30.30 -15.10
C LEU A 92 -3.59 28.98 -15.01
N VAL A 93 -2.90 27.82 -15.02
CA VAL A 93 -3.53 26.50 -14.88
C VAL A 93 -4.20 26.35 -13.50
N LEU A 94 -3.55 26.82 -12.42
CA LEU A 94 -4.13 26.84 -11.08
C LEU A 94 -5.40 27.68 -11.02
N LEU A 95 -5.42 28.82 -11.71
CA LEU A 95 -6.57 29.72 -11.79
C LEU A 95 -7.68 29.11 -12.65
N GLU A 96 -7.37 28.56 -13.82
CA GLU A 96 -8.33 27.90 -14.71
C GLU A 96 -9.02 26.72 -14.05
N LEU A 97 -8.28 25.95 -13.23
CA LEU A 97 -8.80 24.78 -12.52
C LEU A 97 -9.38 25.10 -11.14
N GLY A 98 -9.36 26.37 -10.70
CA GLY A 98 -9.88 26.76 -9.38
C GLY A 98 -9.11 26.14 -8.21
N LEU A 99 -7.81 25.91 -8.37
CA LEU A 99 -6.93 25.30 -7.36
C LEU A 99 -6.15 26.33 -6.53
N LYS A 100 -6.41 27.63 -6.72
CA LYS A 100 -5.64 28.71 -6.10
C LYS A 100 -5.62 28.67 -4.57
N GLU A 101 -6.74 28.32 -3.94
CA GLU A 101 -6.85 28.25 -2.47
C GLU A 101 -6.06 27.08 -1.87
N CYS A 102 -6.09 25.92 -2.54
CA CYS A 102 -5.37 24.71 -2.12
C CYS A 102 -3.93 24.63 -2.68
N ALA A 103 -3.46 25.65 -3.41
CA ALA A 103 -2.20 25.61 -4.14
C ALA A 103 -0.98 25.30 -3.23
N ASN A 104 -1.03 25.75 -1.98
CA ASN A 104 0.03 25.52 -0.98
C ASN A 104 -0.25 24.34 -0.03
N THR A 105 -1.35 23.61 -0.23
CA THR A 105 -1.70 22.43 0.57
C THR A 105 -0.99 21.20 0.01
N ARG A 106 -0.58 20.27 0.89
CA ARG A 106 0.04 19.00 0.49
C ARG A 106 -0.97 18.10 -0.22
N VAL A 107 -0.51 17.32 -1.19
CA VAL A 107 -1.37 16.35 -1.90
C VAL A 107 -1.87 15.25 -0.97
N GLY A 108 -1.02 14.78 -0.03
CA GLY A 108 -1.34 13.76 0.96
C GLY A 108 -1.52 12.35 0.38
N LYS A 109 -1.86 11.38 1.25
CA LYS A 109 -2.22 10.01 0.84
C LYS A 109 -3.72 9.77 1.08
N PRO A 110 -4.44 9.11 0.17
CA PRO A 110 -5.82 8.71 0.42
C PRO A 110 -5.86 7.68 1.56
N SER A 111 -6.89 7.74 2.42
CA SER A 111 -7.11 6.78 3.51
C SER A 111 -7.34 5.32 3.05
N GLY A 112 -7.52 5.09 1.74
CA GLY A 112 -7.79 3.77 1.14
C GLY A 112 -6.66 3.12 0.33
N GLY A 113 -5.46 3.74 0.24
CA GLY A 113 -4.28 3.11 -0.37
C GLY A 113 -3.51 2.25 0.64
N GLU A 114 -2.76 1.24 0.16
CA GLU A 114 -1.97 0.29 0.97
C GLU A 114 -1.39 0.93 2.26
N GLY A 115 -1.97 0.55 3.39
CA GLY A 115 -1.60 1.03 4.73
C GLY A 115 -2.59 2.04 5.32
N ALA A 116 -3.67 1.54 5.93
CA ALA A 116 -4.68 2.33 6.65
C ALA A 116 -4.16 3.03 7.93
N GLY A 117 -2.83 3.09 8.13
CA GLY A 117 -2.17 3.70 9.28
C GLY A 117 -1.29 4.91 8.97
N SER A 118 -1.15 5.33 7.71
CA SER A 118 -0.36 6.50 7.32
C SER A 118 -1.14 7.48 6.44
N ALA A 119 -2.37 7.83 6.82
CA ALA A 119 -3.10 8.91 6.15
C ALA A 119 -2.35 10.24 6.39
N ILE A 120 -1.55 10.66 5.41
CA ILE A 120 -0.95 11.99 5.40
C ILE A 120 -2.07 12.95 5.02
N PRO A 121 -2.49 13.88 5.90
CA PRO A 121 -3.54 14.83 5.57
C PRO A 121 -3.14 15.64 4.34
N GLY A 122 -4.08 15.81 3.41
CA GLY A 122 -3.86 16.51 2.16
C GLY A 122 -5.16 16.97 1.52
N ILE A 123 -5.08 17.35 0.24
CA ILE A 123 -6.22 17.82 -0.56
C ILE A 123 -7.30 16.75 -0.74
N SER A 124 -8.52 17.20 -1.01
CA SER A 124 -9.65 16.33 -1.32
C SER A 124 -9.44 15.53 -2.62
N GLY A 125 -10.21 14.46 -2.81
CA GLY A 125 -10.16 13.65 -4.04
C GLY A 125 -10.44 14.49 -5.30
N GLY A 126 -11.43 15.39 -5.25
CA GLY A 126 -11.79 16.25 -6.38
C GLY A 126 -10.69 17.24 -6.75
N GLU A 127 -10.06 17.84 -5.74
CA GLU A 127 -8.88 18.69 -5.96
C GLU A 127 -7.73 17.88 -6.53
N ARG A 128 -7.45 16.69 -6.00
CA ARG A 128 -6.40 15.80 -6.50
C ARG A 128 -6.59 15.47 -7.98
N ARG A 129 -7.84 15.19 -8.37
CA ARG A 129 -8.17 14.92 -9.77
C ARG A 129 -7.92 16.13 -10.67
N ARG A 130 -8.31 17.33 -10.22
CA ARG A 130 -7.99 18.58 -10.91
C ARG A 130 -6.48 18.80 -11.01
N VAL A 131 -5.68 18.42 -10.00
CA VAL A 131 -4.21 18.45 -10.11
C VAL A 131 -3.72 17.53 -11.22
N SER A 132 -4.22 16.30 -11.29
CA SER A 132 -3.85 15.34 -12.36
C SER A 132 -4.26 15.84 -13.75
N VAL A 133 -5.41 16.51 -13.88
CA VAL A 133 -5.81 17.23 -15.11
C VAL A 133 -4.82 18.36 -15.41
N GLY A 134 -4.51 19.20 -14.42
CA GLY A 134 -3.57 20.32 -14.56
C GLY A 134 -2.20 19.90 -15.05
N ILE A 135 -1.69 18.76 -14.57
CA ILE A 135 -0.45 18.14 -15.06
C ILE A 135 -0.51 17.92 -16.58
N GLN A 136 -1.62 17.42 -17.12
CA GLN A 136 -1.79 17.18 -18.56
C GLN A 136 -2.00 18.47 -19.36
N LEU A 137 -2.61 19.49 -18.76
CA LEU A 137 -2.87 20.77 -19.44
C LEU A 137 -1.63 21.61 -19.68
N LEU A 138 -0.55 21.38 -18.93
CA LEU A 138 0.70 22.12 -19.08
C LEU A 138 1.25 22.05 -20.51
N THR A 139 1.14 20.90 -21.20
CA THR A 139 1.62 20.78 -22.59
C THR A 139 0.66 21.34 -23.64
N ASN A 140 -0.44 21.96 -23.21
CA ASN A 140 -1.49 22.48 -24.08
C ASN A 140 -1.94 21.47 -25.17
N PRO A 141 -2.27 20.20 -24.81
CA PRO A 141 -2.58 19.18 -25.80
C PRO A 141 -3.83 19.56 -26.61
N MET A 142 -3.86 19.22 -27.90
CA MET A 142 -5.03 19.47 -28.76
C MET A 142 -6.20 18.54 -28.40
N MET A 143 -5.88 17.32 -27.99
CA MET A 143 -6.82 16.32 -27.51
C MET A 143 -6.47 15.90 -26.07
N LEU A 144 -7.46 15.87 -25.18
CA LEU A 144 -7.29 15.33 -23.82
C LEU A 144 -8.21 14.13 -23.64
N LEU A 145 -7.63 12.95 -23.41
CA LEU A 145 -8.30 11.70 -23.14
C LEU A 145 -8.35 11.46 -21.63
N CYS A 146 -9.54 11.25 -21.12
CA CYS A 146 -9.84 11.34 -19.71
C CYS A 146 -10.56 10.07 -19.27
N ASP A 147 -9.85 9.12 -18.66
CA ASP A 147 -10.45 7.86 -18.23
C ASP A 147 -11.04 7.95 -16.82
N GLU A 148 -12.34 7.73 -16.71
CA GLU A 148 -13.15 7.69 -15.49
C GLU A 148 -12.84 8.84 -14.52
N VAL A 149 -12.87 10.07 -15.04
CA VAL A 149 -12.40 11.26 -14.29
C VAL A 149 -13.24 11.56 -13.06
N THR A 150 -14.46 11.07 -13.00
CA THR A 150 -15.39 11.27 -11.88
C THR A 150 -15.35 10.15 -10.85
N SER A 151 -14.49 9.12 -11.02
CA SER A 151 -14.42 7.99 -10.09
C SER A 151 -13.96 8.45 -8.69
N GLY A 152 -14.66 8.00 -7.65
CA GLY A 152 -14.37 8.35 -6.26
C GLY A 152 -14.65 9.79 -5.85
N LEU A 153 -15.32 10.58 -6.71
CA LEU A 153 -15.74 11.95 -6.42
C LEU A 153 -17.24 12.01 -6.08
N ASP A 154 -17.63 12.98 -5.24
CA ASP A 154 -19.05 13.30 -5.09
C ASP A 154 -19.63 13.91 -6.39
N ALA A 155 -20.95 13.88 -6.58
CA ALA A 155 -21.55 14.36 -7.84
C ALA A 155 -21.33 15.86 -8.05
N PHE A 156 -21.21 16.64 -6.98
CA PHE A 156 -20.89 18.06 -7.07
C PHE A 156 -19.47 18.29 -7.59
N SER A 157 -18.45 17.67 -6.97
CA SER A 157 -17.07 17.76 -7.45
C SER A 157 -16.94 17.18 -8.86
N SER A 158 -17.69 16.12 -9.19
CA SER A 158 -17.75 15.55 -10.53
C SER A 158 -18.29 16.54 -11.56
N TYR A 159 -19.44 17.17 -11.28
CA TYR A 159 -20.01 18.21 -12.14
C TYR A 159 -19.02 19.35 -12.35
N GLU A 160 -18.35 19.81 -11.29
CA GLU A 160 -17.37 20.89 -11.39
C GLU A 160 -16.15 20.52 -12.22
N VAL A 161 -15.62 19.29 -12.09
CA VAL A 161 -14.54 18.81 -12.94
C VAL A 161 -14.97 18.85 -14.41
N ILE A 162 -16.18 18.39 -14.72
CA ILE A 162 -16.70 18.39 -16.11
C ILE A 162 -17.02 19.81 -16.61
N LYS A 163 -17.55 20.69 -15.75
CA LYS A 163 -17.79 22.09 -16.05
C LYS A 163 -16.49 22.82 -16.37
N SER A 164 -15.46 22.62 -15.55
CA SER A 164 -14.12 23.15 -15.80
C SER A 164 -13.54 22.62 -17.10
N LEU A 165 -13.63 21.30 -17.37
CA LEU A 165 -13.19 20.73 -18.64
C LEU A 165 -13.98 21.29 -19.84
N THR A 166 -15.28 21.51 -19.70
CA THR A 166 -16.11 22.09 -20.77
C THR A 166 -15.78 23.56 -21.03
N LYS A 167 -15.60 24.34 -19.96
CA LYS A 167 -15.14 25.73 -20.04
C LYS A 167 -13.77 25.80 -20.71
N LEU A 168 -12.86 24.94 -20.30
CA LEU A 168 -11.53 24.81 -20.87
C LEU A 168 -11.57 24.44 -22.35
N ALA A 169 -12.38 23.46 -22.74
CA ALA A 169 -12.52 23.05 -24.13
C ALA A 169 -13.00 24.23 -25.02
N LYS A 170 -13.92 25.06 -24.52
CA LYS A 170 -14.40 26.26 -25.22
C LYS A 170 -13.36 27.37 -25.27
N SER A 171 -12.74 27.71 -24.14
CA SER A 171 -11.77 28.81 -24.06
C SER A 171 -10.50 28.53 -24.86
N THR A 172 -10.10 27.26 -24.94
CA THR A 172 -8.84 26.85 -25.60
C THR A 172 -9.03 26.14 -26.94
N GLN A 173 -10.28 25.97 -27.42
CA GLN A 173 -10.62 25.28 -28.68
C GLN A 173 -10.02 23.86 -28.77
N LYS A 174 -10.13 23.07 -27.70
CA LYS A 174 -9.57 21.71 -27.59
C LYS A 174 -10.62 20.62 -27.64
N THR A 175 -10.23 19.45 -28.14
CA THR A 175 -11.05 18.24 -28.07
C THR A 175 -10.80 17.52 -26.75
N ILE A 176 -11.80 17.43 -25.88
CA ILE A 176 -11.70 16.65 -24.64
C ILE A 176 -12.64 15.45 -24.76
N VAL A 177 -12.10 14.24 -24.64
CA VAL A 177 -12.85 12.98 -24.65
C VAL A 177 -12.83 12.40 -23.25
N ILE A 178 -14.00 12.21 -22.66
CA ILE A 178 -14.14 11.84 -21.24
C ILE A 178 -14.95 10.55 -21.16
N SER A 179 -14.42 9.51 -20.53
CA SER A 179 -15.27 8.41 -20.05
C SER A 179 -15.80 8.78 -18.66
N ILE A 180 -17.11 8.66 -18.46
CA ILE A 180 -17.76 8.97 -17.18
C ILE A 180 -18.58 7.78 -16.73
N HIS A 181 -18.51 7.54 -15.42
CA HIS A 181 -19.33 6.56 -14.74
C HIS A 181 -20.41 7.30 -13.93
N GLN A 182 -21.68 7.22 -14.35
CA GLN A 182 -22.84 7.93 -13.77
C GLN A 182 -22.77 9.48 -13.76
N PRO A 183 -22.96 10.16 -14.90
CA PRO A 183 -22.97 11.62 -14.95
C PRO A 183 -24.24 12.22 -14.32
N ARG A 184 -24.10 13.36 -13.62
CA ARG A 184 -25.21 14.18 -13.10
C ARG A 184 -26.09 14.73 -14.23
N SER A 185 -27.37 15.00 -13.96
CA SER A 185 -28.34 15.56 -14.93
C SER A 185 -27.89 16.91 -15.49
N GLU A 186 -27.28 17.77 -14.67
CA GLU A 186 -26.77 19.08 -15.09
C GLU A 186 -25.70 18.99 -16.18
N ILE A 187 -24.95 17.86 -16.23
CA ILE A 187 -23.94 17.64 -17.28
C ILE A 187 -24.64 17.48 -18.64
N PHE A 188 -25.83 16.87 -18.68
CA PHE A 188 -26.58 16.70 -19.93
C PHE A 188 -27.02 18.06 -20.48
N LYS A 189 -27.52 18.94 -19.60
CA LYS A 189 -27.90 20.30 -19.95
C LYS A 189 -26.68 21.10 -20.42
N LEU A 190 -25.60 21.08 -19.65
CA LEU A 190 -24.35 21.74 -19.96
C LEU A 190 -23.83 21.34 -21.36
N LEU A 191 -23.87 20.05 -21.70
CA LEU A 191 -23.38 19.54 -22.99
C LEU A 191 -24.35 19.78 -24.14
N SER A 192 -25.65 19.73 -23.88
CA SER A 192 -26.67 20.06 -24.89
C SER A 192 -26.59 21.52 -25.31
N GLU A 193 -26.41 22.44 -24.35
CA GLU A 193 -26.23 23.88 -24.60
C GLU A 193 -24.84 24.24 -25.19
N SER A 194 -23.88 23.32 -25.12
CA SER A 194 -22.52 23.54 -25.62
C SER A 194 -22.17 22.74 -26.88
N ASP A 195 -23.17 22.18 -27.57
CA ASP A 195 -23.02 21.32 -28.74
C ASP A 195 -22.03 20.14 -28.52
N GLY A 196 -22.02 19.63 -27.28
CA GLY A 196 -21.25 18.46 -26.89
C GLY A 196 -21.64 17.20 -27.67
N GLN A 197 -20.67 16.32 -27.87
CA GLN A 197 -20.86 15.03 -28.53
C GLN A 197 -20.92 13.91 -27.48
N MET A 198 -21.61 12.82 -27.79
CA MET A 198 -21.60 11.60 -26.99
C MET A 198 -21.48 10.35 -27.85
N VAL A 199 -20.83 9.34 -27.29
CA VAL A 199 -20.76 7.97 -27.81
C VAL A 199 -21.29 7.03 -26.74
N LEU A 200 -22.31 6.24 -27.09
CA LEU A 200 -22.89 5.23 -26.22
C LEU A 200 -22.40 3.85 -26.67
N LEU A 201 -21.65 3.18 -25.80
CA LEU A 201 -21.03 1.87 -26.05
C LEU A 201 -21.70 0.77 -25.24
N SER A 202 -21.83 -0.40 -25.85
CA SER A 202 -22.28 -1.61 -25.16
C SER A 202 -21.60 -2.85 -25.73
N LYS A 203 -20.88 -3.60 -24.88
CA LYS A 203 -20.04 -4.77 -25.24
C LYS A 203 -19.24 -4.60 -26.55
N GLY A 204 -18.60 -3.45 -26.75
CA GLY A 204 -17.81 -3.16 -27.96
C GLY A 204 -18.59 -2.58 -29.14
N ASP A 205 -19.92 -2.66 -29.15
CA ASP A 205 -20.77 -2.07 -30.18
C ASP A 205 -21.15 -0.62 -29.86
N VAL A 206 -21.29 0.21 -30.89
CA VAL A 206 -21.82 1.58 -30.79
C VAL A 206 -23.34 1.53 -30.91
N ILE A 207 -24.03 2.09 -29.92
CA ILE A 207 -25.48 2.28 -29.94
C ILE A 207 -25.84 3.66 -30.51
N TYR A 208 -25.04 4.67 -30.19
CA TYR A 208 -25.26 6.04 -30.65
C TYR A 208 -23.94 6.80 -30.70
N SER A 209 -23.75 7.63 -31.72
CA SER A 209 -22.63 8.57 -31.82
C SER A 209 -23.09 9.88 -32.45
N GLY A 210 -23.07 10.98 -31.69
CA GLY A 210 -23.49 12.29 -32.20
C GLY A 210 -23.76 13.35 -31.13
N PRO A 211 -24.41 14.47 -31.50
CA PRO A 211 -24.68 15.58 -30.59
C PRO A 211 -25.64 15.18 -29.45
N VAL A 212 -25.29 15.51 -28.21
CA VAL A 212 -26.07 15.17 -27.00
C VAL A 212 -27.53 15.59 -27.12
N ARG A 213 -27.82 16.78 -27.66
CA ARG A 213 -29.17 17.30 -27.89
C ARG A 213 -30.07 16.41 -28.77
N SER A 214 -29.45 15.59 -29.63
CA SER A 214 -30.16 14.73 -30.58
C SER A 214 -30.23 13.26 -30.13
N ALA A 215 -29.63 12.91 -28.99
CA ALA A 215 -29.62 11.55 -28.48
C ALA A 215 -31.02 11.08 -28.04
N LEU A 216 -31.71 11.87 -27.21
CA LEU A 216 -33.06 11.54 -26.74
C LEU A 216 -34.09 11.47 -27.90
N PRO A 217 -34.20 12.47 -28.79
CA PRO A 217 -35.12 12.39 -29.94
C PRO A 217 -34.83 11.19 -30.85
N TRP A 218 -33.56 10.81 -31.01
CA TRP A 218 -33.19 9.64 -31.80
C TRP A 218 -33.68 8.35 -31.15
N VAL A 219 -33.48 8.17 -29.84
CA VAL A 219 -33.99 6.98 -29.13
C VAL A 219 -35.51 6.91 -29.24
N GLU A 220 -36.21 8.03 -29.06
CA GLU A 220 -37.67 8.09 -29.21
C GLU A 220 -38.13 7.66 -30.61
N SER A 221 -37.39 8.06 -31.65
CA SER A 221 -37.69 7.64 -33.03
C SER A 221 -37.54 6.13 -33.29
N THR A 222 -36.80 5.41 -32.45
CA THR A 222 -36.63 3.94 -32.58
C THR A 222 -37.78 3.13 -31.95
N GLY A 223 -38.74 3.79 -31.28
CA GLY A 223 -39.91 3.14 -30.66
C GLY A 223 -39.67 2.54 -29.27
N VAL A 224 -38.51 2.82 -28.65
CA VAL A 224 -38.11 2.26 -27.34
C VAL A 224 -38.67 3.06 -26.13
N GLY A 225 -39.38 4.17 -26.39
CA GLY A 225 -39.98 5.04 -25.36
C GLY A 225 -39.14 6.28 -25.03
N GLY A 226 -39.78 7.32 -24.49
CA GLY A 226 -39.15 8.59 -24.13
C GLY A 226 -38.68 8.67 -22.67
N CYS A 227 -37.82 9.65 -22.37
CA CYS A 227 -37.32 9.86 -21.01
C CYS A 227 -38.37 10.57 -20.14
N SER A 228 -38.72 10.01 -18.99
CA SER A 228 -39.68 10.60 -18.05
C SER A 228 -39.16 11.87 -17.37
N THR A 229 -40.07 12.75 -16.91
CA THR A 229 -39.78 14.13 -16.43
C THR A 229 -38.94 14.24 -15.15
N GLY A 230 -38.73 13.15 -14.40
CA GLY A 230 -37.91 13.10 -13.17
C GLY A 230 -36.67 12.21 -13.27
N VAL A 231 -36.30 11.74 -14.47
CA VAL A 231 -35.14 10.87 -14.68
C VAL A 231 -34.04 11.64 -15.39
N ASN A 232 -32.82 11.44 -14.92
CA ASN A 232 -31.62 11.97 -15.57
C ASN A 232 -31.46 11.33 -16.97
N PRO A 233 -31.40 12.13 -18.05
CA PRO A 233 -31.26 11.64 -19.42
C PRO A 233 -30.09 10.68 -19.64
N PHE A 234 -28.94 10.94 -19.02
CA PHE A 234 -27.78 10.05 -19.18
C PHE A 234 -27.95 8.72 -18.45
N ASP A 235 -28.66 8.70 -17.33
CA ASP A 235 -28.96 7.46 -16.62
C ASP A 235 -29.93 6.61 -17.45
N TYR A 236 -30.92 7.24 -18.08
CA TYR A 236 -31.82 6.59 -19.03
C TYR A 236 -31.05 5.99 -20.23
N LEU A 237 -30.19 6.78 -20.88
CA LEU A 237 -29.38 6.31 -22.01
C LEU A 237 -28.41 5.18 -21.62
N LEU A 238 -27.82 5.26 -20.42
CA LEU A 238 -27.00 4.19 -19.88
C LEU A 238 -27.83 2.91 -19.65
N ASP A 239 -29.02 3.00 -19.07
CA ASP A 239 -29.89 1.84 -18.88
C ASP A 239 -30.22 1.14 -20.21
N LEU A 240 -30.56 1.91 -21.24
CA LEU A 240 -30.80 1.38 -22.59
C LEU A 240 -29.60 0.62 -23.17
N SER A 241 -28.38 1.06 -22.83
CA SER A 241 -27.16 0.42 -23.29
C SER A 241 -26.81 -0.88 -22.58
N MET A 242 -27.40 -1.13 -21.41
CA MET A 242 -27.05 -2.29 -20.60
C MET A 242 -28.09 -3.41 -20.72
N VAL A 243 -27.64 -4.63 -20.43
CA VAL A 243 -28.51 -5.81 -20.28
C VAL A 243 -28.71 -6.00 -18.77
N ASP A 244 -29.95 -5.90 -18.32
CA ASP A 244 -30.29 -6.06 -16.90
C ASP A 244 -30.55 -7.55 -16.62
N PHE A 245 -29.71 -8.13 -15.76
CA PHE A 245 -29.78 -9.55 -15.37
C PHE A 245 -30.60 -9.79 -14.10
N ALA A 246 -31.42 -8.82 -13.66
CA ALA A 246 -32.26 -8.96 -12.48
C ALA A 246 -33.27 -10.13 -12.56
N SER A 247 -33.74 -10.46 -13.77
CA SER A 247 -34.53 -11.67 -14.08
C SER A 247 -34.31 -12.10 -15.53
N GLU A 248 -34.60 -13.36 -15.86
CA GLU A 248 -34.40 -13.88 -17.21
C GLU A 248 -35.27 -13.16 -18.26
N ASP A 249 -36.49 -12.76 -17.89
CA ASP A 249 -37.41 -12.02 -18.76
C ASP A 249 -36.95 -10.58 -19.01
N ILE A 250 -36.43 -9.92 -17.97
CA ILE A 250 -35.82 -8.58 -18.09
C ILE A 250 -34.52 -8.66 -18.89
N ALA A 251 -33.71 -9.70 -18.70
CA ALA A 251 -32.47 -9.89 -19.46
C ALA A 251 -32.74 -10.12 -20.95
N LYS A 252 -33.73 -10.97 -21.28
CA LYS A 252 -34.16 -11.20 -22.66
C LYS A 252 -34.71 -9.92 -23.29
N SER A 253 -35.62 -9.23 -22.61
CA SER A 253 -36.22 -8.00 -23.14
C SER A 253 -35.19 -6.87 -23.32
N THR A 254 -34.28 -6.67 -22.35
CA THR A 254 -33.22 -5.66 -22.45
C THR A 254 -32.14 -6.03 -23.48
N ALA A 255 -31.82 -7.31 -23.65
CA ALA A 255 -30.92 -7.78 -24.71
C ALA A 255 -31.52 -7.59 -26.11
N VAL A 256 -32.82 -7.88 -26.29
CA VAL A 256 -33.55 -7.61 -27.53
C VAL A 256 -33.58 -6.10 -27.81
N ARG A 257 -33.90 -5.28 -26.80
CA ARG A 257 -33.85 -3.81 -26.87
C ARG A 257 -32.48 -3.33 -27.34
N ARG A 258 -31.40 -3.82 -26.74
CA ARG A 258 -30.02 -3.50 -27.14
C ARG A 258 -29.75 -3.88 -28.59
N HIS A 259 -30.11 -5.10 -29.01
CA HIS A 259 -29.84 -5.58 -30.36
C HIS A 259 -30.57 -4.73 -31.41
N LEU A 260 -31.82 -4.35 -31.14
CA LEU A 260 -32.60 -3.46 -31.98
C LEU A 260 -31.93 -2.09 -32.13
N LEU A 261 -31.46 -1.49 -31.04
CA LEU A 261 -30.77 -0.20 -31.07
C LEU A 261 -29.44 -0.25 -31.85
N VAL A 262 -28.65 -1.32 -31.68
CA VAL A 262 -27.39 -1.51 -32.44
C VAL A 262 -27.67 -1.66 -33.93
N GLN A 263 -28.69 -2.44 -34.31
CA GLN A 263 -29.10 -2.60 -35.71
C GLN A 263 -29.62 -1.28 -36.30
N ALA A 264 -30.46 -0.56 -35.57
CA ALA A 264 -31.00 0.73 -35.99
C ALA A 264 -29.88 1.76 -36.22
N TRP A 265 -28.85 1.77 -35.36
CA TRP A 265 -27.67 2.61 -35.54
C TRP A 265 -26.88 2.23 -36.80
N ALA A 266 -26.60 0.95 -37.00
CA ALA A 266 -25.87 0.45 -38.16
C ALA A 266 -26.59 0.77 -39.49
N GLN A 267 -27.93 0.71 -39.51
CA GLN A 267 -28.73 1.12 -40.67
C GLN A 267 -28.66 2.62 -40.93
N ARG A 268 -28.70 3.44 -39.87
CA ARG A 268 -28.57 4.90 -39.97
C ARG A 268 -27.19 5.33 -40.50
N GLU A 269 -26.13 4.65 -40.10
CA GLU A 269 -24.79 4.88 -40.66
C GLU A 269 -24.77 4.60 -42.17
N LYS A 270 -25.31 3.44 -42.60
CA LYS A 270 -25.41 3.06 -44.02
C LYS A 270 -26.30 4.00 -44.84
N GLY A 271 -27.42 4.47 -44.29
CA GLY A 271 -28.38 5.35 -44.96
C GLY A 271 -27.93 6.82 -45.11
N SER A 272 -26.83 7.21 -44.46
CA SER A 272 -26.35 8.60 -44.44
C SER A 272 -25.35 8.98 -45.55
N GLY A 273 -25.24 8.18 -46.61
CA GLY A 273 -24.46 8.51 -47.81
C GLY A 273 -22.94 8.44 -47.60
N LEU A 274 -22.43 7.28 -47.17
CA LEU A 274 -21.02 6.92 -47.38
C LEU A 274 -20.99 5.82 -48.45
N ASP A 275 -20.37 6.11 -49.60
CA ASP A 275 -20.18 5.16 -50.70
C ASP A 275 -19.52 3.86 -50.20
N THR A 276 -20.30 2.80 -50.21
CA THR A 276 -19.87 1.42 -49.91
C THR A 276 -19.15 0.81 -51.11
N SER A 277 -17.93 1.25 -51.39
CA SER A 277 -17.02 0.53 -52.30
C SER A 277 -15.62 0.29 -51.72
N THR A 278 -15.35 0.71 -50.47
CA THR A 278 -14.18 0.24 -49.71
C THR A 278 -14.63 -0.12 -48.29
N GLY A 279 -14.35 -1.36 -47.87
CA GLY A 279 -14.71 -1.85 -46.54
C GLY A 279 -13.89 -1.11 -45.49
N ASP A 280 -14.47 -0.05 -44.90
CA ASP A 280 -13.80 0.78 -43.91
C ASP A 280 -14.86 1.47 -43.01
N THR A 281 -15.37 0.75 -42.02
CA THR A 281 -16.21 1.31 -40.94
C THR A 281 -15.37 2.27 -40.10
N SER A 282 -15.59 3.58 -40.24
CA SER A 282 -14.83 4.64 -39.55
C SER A 282 -15.74 5.50 -38.65
N ILE A 283 -15.42 5.50 -37.35
CA ILE A 283 -16.19 6.09 -36.23
C ILE A 283 -15.86 7.59 -35.99
N LEU A 284 -14.91 8.18 -36.74
CA LEU A 284 -14.36 9.52 -36.45
C LEU A 284 -14.64 10.60 -37.50
N THR A 285 -15.40 10.30 -38.56
CA THR A 285 -15.51 11.18 -39.74
C THR A 285 -16.50 12.35 -39.58
N ARG A 286 -17.15 12.52 -38.41
CA ARG A 286 -18.15 13.60 -38.18
C ARG A 286 -17.74 14.70 -37.19
N ILE A 287 -16.45 14.85 -36.88
CA ILE A 287 -15.97 15.96 -36.03
C ILE A 287 -15.63 17.24 -36.84
N GLY A 288 -15.61 17.19 -38.18
CA GLY A 288 -15.31 18.35 -39.02
C GLY A 288 -16.45 18.72 -39.95
N ASN A 289 -17.28 19.69 -39.56
CA ASN A 289 -17.99 20.62 -40.44
C ASN A 289 -18.54 21.77 -39.59
N VAL A 290 -17.63 22.56 -39.03
CA VAL A 290 -17.93 23.90 -38.54
C VAL A 290 -17.10 24.83 -39.42
N SER A 291 -17.77 25.51 -40.34
CA SER A 291 -17.23 26.62 -41.11
C SER A 291 -16.83 27.74 -40.14
N LEU A 292 -15.54 28.03 -40.06
CA LEU A 292 -14.98 29.16 -39.34
C LEU A 292 -15.41 30.47 -40.02
N GLU A 293 -16.49 31.08 -39.53
CA GLU A 293 -16.71 32.51 -39.77
C GLU A 293 -15.80 33.32 -38.84
N GLN A 294 -14.85 34.04 -39.45
CA GLN A 294 -13.98 34.99 -38.78
C GLN A 294 -14.81 36.15 -38.23
N THR A 295 -15.06 36.14 -36.93
CA THR A 295 -15.45 37.35 -36.19
C THR A 295 -14.27 37.78 -35.33
N GLY A 296 -13.62 38.87 -35.76
CA GLY A 296 -12.50 39.48 -35.08
C GLY A 296 -12.95 40.23 -33.82
N GLY A 297 -12.14 40.13 -32.76
CA GLY A 297 -12.23 41.00 -31.59
C GLY A 297 -11.88 40.27 -30.29
N ALA A 298 -10.75 40.66 -29.68
CA ALA A 298 -10.34 40.36 -28.29
C ALA A 298 -9.71 38.97 -27.95
N SER A 299 -8.95 38.35 -28.87
CA SER A 299 -8.17 37.12 -28.60
C SER A 299 -6.64 37.25 -28.78
N SER A 300 -6.10 38.46 -28.96
CA SER A 300 -4.71 38.67 -29.41
C SER A 300 -3.62 38.56 -28.33
N LEU A 301 -3.95 38.53 -27.03
CA LEU A 301 -2.93 38.47 -25.96
C LEU A 301 -2.59 37.04 -25.51
N VAL A 302 -3.47 36.06 -25.74
CA VAL A 302 -3.24 34.66 -25.35
C VAL A 302 -2.81 33.79 -26.55
N SER A 303 -3.28 34.09 -27.77
CA SER A 303 -2.88 33.30 -28.96
C SER A 303 -1.45 33.58 -29.42
N SER A 304 -0.91 34.77 -29.13
CA SER A 304 0.45 35.18 -29.52
C SER A 304 1.56 34.59 -28.65
N ALA A 305 1.22 34.03 -27.47
CA ALA A 305 2.20 33.43 -26.56
C ALA A 305 2.36 31.90 -26.71
N VAL A 306 1.45 31.21 -27.43
CA VAL A 306 1.30 29.74 -27.30
C VAL A 306 1.40 28.98 -28.63
N SER A 307 1.61 29.63 -29.78
CA SER A 307 1.95 28.95 -31.04
C SER A 307 3.45 28.63 -31.13
N VAL A 308 3.99 27.89 -30.15
CA VAL A 308 5.29 27.23 -30.32
C VAL A 308 4.99 25.82 -30.80
N SER A 309 5.29 25.55 -32.08
CA SER A 309 5.38 24.20 -32.60
C SER A 309 6.29 23.37 -31.69
N LEU A 310 5.70 22.42 -30.97
CA LEU A 310 6.40 21.39 -30.19
C LEU A 310 7.04 20.37 -31.16
N GLU A 311 7.85 20.84 -32.10
CA GLU A 311 8.78 19.98 -32.83
C GLU A 311 9.99 19.72 -31.92
N GLY A 312 9.99 18.53 -31.32
CA GLY A 312 11.19 17.80 -30.93
C GLY A 312 12.31 18.59 -30.26
N SER A 313 12.11 19.04 -29.01
CA SER A 313 13.25 19.08 -28.08
C SER A 313 12.79 18.66 -26.69
N GLY A 314 13.02 17.39 -26.35
CA GLY A 314 12.93 16.96 -24.95
C GLY A 314 13.79 17.87 -24.08
N THR A 315 13.38 18.11 -22.84
CA THR A 315 14.20 18.81 -21.84
C THR A 315 15.58 18.15 -21.72
N SER A 316 16.64 18.91 -21.41
CA SER A 316 18.00 18.33 -21.39
C SER A 316 18.06 17.32 -20.29
N LEU A 317 18.88 16.28 -20.49
CA LEU A 317 19.17 15.34 -19.43
C LEU A 317 19.51 16.08 -18.12
N TRP A 318 20.36 17.11 -18.19
CA TRP A 318 20.69 17.96 -17.03
C TRP A 318 19.52 18.77 -16.46
N SER A 319 18.62 19.29 -17.29
CA SER A 319 17.42 19.98 -16.81
C SER A 319 16.47 19.00 -16.13
N GLN A 320 16.25 17.82 -16.72
CA GLN A 320 15.43 16.75 -16.14
C GLN A 320 16.01 16.31 -14.80
N VAL A 321 17.31 16.05 -14.76
CA VAL A 321 18.05 15.69 -13.54
C VAL A 321 17.89 16.77 -12.48
N ARG A 322 18.12 18.06 -12.81
CA ARG A 322 17.99 19.16 -11.84
C ARG A 322 16.58 19.24 -11.23
N VAL A 323 15.55 19.10 -12.05
CA VAL A 323 14.14 19.20 -11.63
C VAL A 323 13.76 18.00 -10.77
N LEU A 324 14.09 16.78 -11.21
CA LEU A 324 13.86 15.56 -10.46
C LEU A 324 14.62 15.55 -9.13
N THR A 325 15.85 16.08 -9.12
CA THR A 325 16.68 16.19 -7.91
C THR A 325 16.02 17.13 -6.89
N SER A 326 15.61 18.33 -7.31
CA SER A 326 14.91 19.27 -6.42
C SER A 326 13.61 18.69 -5.87
N ARG A 327 12.85 17.99 -6.72
CA ARG A 327 11.60 17.31 -6.35
C ARG A 327 11.85 16.22 -5.30
N GLY A 328 12.79 15.32 -5.58
CA GLY A 328 13.15 14.21 -4.70
C GLY A 328 13.66 14.69 -3.35
N TRP A 329 14.50 15.73 -3.34
CA TRP A 329 15.01 16.36 -2.12
C TRP A 329 13.89 16.91 -1.23
N THR A 330 12.95 17.63 -1.82
CA THR A 330 11.81 18.21 -1.10
C THR A 330 10.90 17.13 -0.51
N ASN A 331 10.65 16.06 -1.28
CA ASN A 331 9.86 14.92 -0.81
C ASN A 331 10.57 14.20 0.35
N GLN A 332 11.89 14.02 0.27
CA GLN A 332 12.69 13.33 1.29
C GLN A 332 12.75 14.09 2.62
N ILE A 333 13.04 15.39 2.61
CA ILE A 333 13.11 16.17 3.86
C ILE A 333 11.76 16.21 4.59
N ARG A 334 10.66 16.25 3.82
CA ARG A 334 9.31 16.35 4.39
C ARG A 334 8.80 15.03 4.97
N ASP A 335 9.43 13.90 4.64
CA ASP A 335 9.21 12.62 5.32
C ASP A 335 10.00 12.55 6.64
N SER A 336 9.58 13.38 7.59
CA SER A 336 10.29 13.59 8.86
C SER A 336 10.49 12.32 9.69
N MET A 337 9.57 11.34 9.61
CA MET A 337 9.69 10.11 10.41
C MET A 337 10.83 9.23 9.92
N VAL A 338 10.98 9.07 8.61
CA VAL A 338 12.08 8.28 8.03
C VAL A 338 13.40 9.03 8.21
N LEU A 339 13.39 10.35 7.98
CA LEU A 339 14.58 11.19 8.15
C LEU A 339 15.16 11.09 9.57
N TRP A 340 14.34 11.36 10.60
CA TRP A 340 14.79 11.27 11.99
C TRP A 340 15.11 9.83 12.39
N GLY A 341 14.38 8.85 11.86
CA GLY A 341 14.69 7.43 12.03
C GLY A 341 16.13 7.10 11.63
N CYS A 342 16.54 7.46 10.41
CA CYS A 342 17.90 7.18 9.92
C CYS A 342 18.99 7.97 10.69
N ILE A 343 18.74 9.22 11.08
CA ILE A 343 19.71 10.01 11.88
C ILE A 343 19.92 9.36 13.24
N CYS A 344 18.83 9.02 13.94
CA CYS A 344 18.89 8.33 15.23
C CYS A 344 19.56 6.96 15.11
N GLU A 345 19.25 6.22 14.06
CA GLU A 345 19.88 4.93 13.73
C GLU A 345 21.42 5.06 13.64
N CYS A 346 21.92 6.01 12.85
CA CYS A 346 23.36 6.20 12.68
C CYS A 346 24.08 6.56 13.98
N ILE A 347 23.45 7.38 14.83
CA ILE A 347 24.01 7.77 16.14
C ILE A 347 24.00 6.57 17.10
N VAL A 348 22.87 5.86 17.21
CA VAL A 348 22.71 4.72 18.13
C VAL A 348 23.67 3.59 17.76
N ILE A 349 23.77 3.26 16.48
CA ILE A 349 24.69 2.20 16.03
C ILE A 349 26.13 2.65 16.15
N GLY A 350 26.45 3.90 15.80
CA GLY A 350 27.79 4.45 15.99
C GLY A 350 28.25 4.36 17.45
N LEU A 351 27.38 4.74 18.39
CA LEU A 351 27.64 4.62 19.82
C LEU A 351 27.73 3.16 20.27
N ALA A 352 26.86 2.28 19.75
CA ALA A 352 26.89 0.86 20.11
C ALA A 352 28.18 0.18 19.65
N ILE A 353 28.56 0.32 18.38
CA ILE A 353 29.81 -0.23 17.83
C ILE A 353 31.01 0.42 18.52
N GLY A 354 31.02 1.74 18.67
CA GLY A 354 32.09 2.45 19.38
C GLY A 354 32.24 2.00 20.84
N SER A 355 31.14 1.59 21.49
CA SER A 355 31.18 1.05 22.86
C SER A 355 31.59 -0.43 22.91
N ILE A 356 31.21 -1.24 21.92
CA ILE A 356 31.60 -2.66 21.82
C ILE A 356 33.12 -2.77 21.64
N PHE A 357 33.70 -1.90 20.82
CA PHE A 357 35.14 -1.84 20.53
C PHE A 357 35.84 -0.68 21.25
N TYR A 358 35.38 -0.32 22.45
CA TYR A 358 35.90 0.82 23.18
C TYR A 358 37.39 0.64 23.53
N ASP A 359 38.21 1.62 23.17
CA ASP A 359 39.65 1.71 23.48
C ASP A 359 40.42 0.39 23.31
N LEU A 360 40.65 -0.01 22.05
CA LEU A 360 41.27 -1.30 21.73
C LEU A 360 42.74 -1.37 22.14
N ASP A 361 43.09 -2.42 22.89
CA ASP A 361 44.45 -2.68 23.36
C ASP A 361 45.38 -3.24 22.27
N ASP A 362 46.69 -3.25 22.55
CA ASP A 362 47.72 -3.74 21.62
C ASP A 362 48.00 -5.26 21.77
N SER A 363 47.16 -5.96 22.53
CA SER A 363 47.23 -7.42 22.66
C SER A 363 46.80 -8.12 21.37
N LEU A 364 47.08 -9.43 21.24
CA LEU A 364 46.61 -10.23 20.11
C LEU A 364 45.06 -10.22 19.99
N GLY A 365 44.35 -10.13 21.13
CA GLY A 365 42.89 -9.97 21.15
C GLY A 365 42.46 -8.60 20.63
N GLY A 366 43.19 -7.54 20.98
CA GLY A 366 42.97 -6.18 20.50
C GLY A 366 43.25 -6.02 19.00
N ILE A 367 44.35 -6.57 18.48
CA ILE A 367 44.68 -6.62 17.04
C ILE A 367 43.56 -7.31 16.24
N ARG A 368 43.07 -8.46 16.72
CA ARG A 368 41.94 -9.16 16.10
C ARG A 368 40.66 -8.31 16.14
N SER A 369 40.43 -7.61 17.26
CA SER A 369 39.27 -6.72 17.43
C SER A 369 39.33 -5.51 16.49
N ARG A 370 40.53 -4.98 16.17
CA ARG A 370 40.73 -3.91 15.16
C ARG A 370 40.36 -4.37 13.74
N SER A 371 40.79 -5.57 13.35
CA SER A 371 40.38 -6.18 12.07
C SER A 371 38.87 -6.46 12.05
N SER A 372 38.31 -6.95 13.16
CA SER A 372 36.88 -7.22 13.30
C SER A 372 36.03 -5.94 13.19
N LEU A 373 36.52 -4.82 13.74
CA LEU A 373 35.89 -3.51 13.62
C LEU A 373 35.87 -3.02 12.16
N ALA A 374 36.96 -3.19 11.41
CA ALA A 374 37.02 -2.83 9.99
C ALA A 374 35.99 -3.61 9.16
N TYR A 375 35.82 -4.91 9.43
CA TYR A 375 34.77 -5.72 8.81
C TYR A 375 33.36 -5.26 9.24
N ALA A 376 33.14 -5.09 10.55
CA ALA A 376 31.85 -4.67 11.10
C ALA A 376 31.33 -3.37 10.48
N VAL A 377 32.21 -2.39 10.32
CA VAL A 377 31.91 -1.10 9.71
C VAL A 377 31.55 -1.23 8.23
N GLY A 378 32.31 -2.05 7.48
CA GLY A 378 32.02 -2.32 6.06
C GLY A 378 30.69 -3.07 5.84
N ALA A 379 30.37 -4.04 6.69
CA ALA A 379 29.21 -4.90 6.53
C ALA A 379 27.91 -4.28 7.08
N ILE A 380 27.90 -3.86 8.35
CA ILE A 380 26.68 -3.42 9.07
C ILE A 380 26.08 -2.18 8.40
N GLN A 381 26.92 -1.16 8.21
CA GLN A 381 26.45 0.14 7.72
C GLN A 381 25.82 0.00 6.33
N SER A 382 26.42 -0.83 5.48
CA SER A 382 25.95 -1.12 4.12
C SER A 382 24.62 -1.89 4.14
N TYR A 383 24.51 -2.92 4.98
CA TYR A 383 23.30 -3.73 5.05
C TYR A 383 22.08 -2.94 5.52
N LEU A 384 22.24 -2.16 6.60
CA LEU A 384 21.15 -1.39 7.19
C LEU A 384 20.62 -0.34 6.21
N MET A 385 21.53 0.36 5.54
CA MET A 385 21.16 1.32 4.52
C MET A 385 20.49 0.65 3.30
N LEU A 386 20.94 -0.53 2.89
CA LEU A 386 20.36 -1.26 1.76
C LEU A 386 18.87 -1.51 1.98
N MET A 387 18.47 -1.98 3.17
CA MET A 387 17.08 -2.33 3.45
C MET A 387 16.14 -1.13 3.40
N ILE A 388 16.53 0.01 4.00
CA ILE A 388 15.71 1.23 3.99
C ILE A 388 15.62 1.84 2.57
N LEU A 389 16.71 1.79 1.79
CA LEU A 389 16.72 2.28 0.41
C LEU A 389 15.83 1.44 -0.50
N ILE A 390 15.86 0.11 -0.38
CA ILE A 390 14.97 -0.78 -1.14
C ILE A 390 13.50 -0.45 -0.80
N HIS A 391 13.15 -0.31 0.48
CA HIS A 391 11.80 0.03 0.91
C HIS A 391 11.28 1.33 0.28
N ARG A 392 12.13 2.35 0.26
CA ARG A 392 11.79 3.66 -0.31
C ARG A 392 11.65 3.60 -1.83
N LEU A 393 12.63 3.02 -2.52
CA LEU A 393 12.67 2.94 -3.98
C LEU A 393 11.52 2.12 -4.55
N SER A 394 11.12 1.02 -3.88
CA SER A 394 9.93 0.24 -4.25
C SER A 394 8.63 1.04 -4.23
N LYS A 395 8.54 2.15 -3.48
CA LYS A 395 7.38 3.05 -3.49
C LYS A 395 7.49 4.13 -4.56
N GLU A 396 8.67 4.68 -4.78
CA GLU A 396 8.90 5.74 -5.76
C GLU A 396 8.80 5.23 -7.21
N ILE A 397 9.12 3.96 -7.46
CA ILE A 397 9.13 3.36 -8.79
C ILE A 397 7.75 3.36 -9.47
N ALA A 398 6.65 3.33 -8.71
CA ALA A 398 5.29 3.41 -9.27
C ALA A 398 5.01 4.78 -9.92
N VAL A 399 5.52 5.87 -9.32
CA VAL A 399 5.43 7.22 -9.90
C VAL A 399 6.31 7.31 -11.15
N TYR A 400 7.50 6.71 -11.11
CA TYR A 400 8.38 6.62 -12.27
C TYR A 400 7.73 5.88 -13.45
N ASP A 401 7.15 4.71 -13.22
CA ASP A 401 6.50 3.91 -14.26
C ASP A 401 5.37 4.72 -14.93
N ARG A 402 4.53 5.41 -14.14
CA ARG A 402 3.50 6.31 -14.65
C ARG A 402 4.06 7.49 -15.47
N GLU A 403 5.10 8.18 -14.99
CA GLU A 403 5.70 9.32 -15.69
C GLU A 403 6.44 8.90 -16.97
N ARG A 404 6.99 7.68 -16.99
CA ARG A 404 7.63 7.08 -18.16
C ARG A 404 6.62 6.70 -19.23
N MET A 405 5.44 6.19 -18.85
CA MET A 405 4.33 5.94 -19.77
C MET A 405 3.83 7.20 -20.48
N ASP A 406 3.95 8.35 -19.81
CA ASP A 406 3.65 9.66 -20.41
C ASP A 406 4.87 10.28 -21.13
N HIS A 407 5.98 9.53 -21.26
CA HIS A 407 7.22 9.95 -21.91
C HIS A 407 7.86 11.23 -21.35
N TRP A 408 7.73 11.50 -20.04
CA TRP A 408 8.29 12.72 -19.44
C TRP A 408 9.83 12.68 -19.36
N TYR A 409 10.40 11.54 -19.02
CA TYR A 409 11.84 11.33 -18.91
C TYR A 409 12.21 9.84 -19.02
N GLY A 410 13.45 9.58 -19.41
CA GLY A 410 13.99 8.22 -19.53
C GLY A 410 14.59 7.67 -18.23
N PRO A 411 15.11 6.43 -18.26
CA PRO A 411 15.75 5.82 -17.10
C PRO A 411 17.00 6.56 -16.58
N LEU A 412 17.82 7.16 -17.46
CA LEU A 412 19.06 7.85 -17.05
C LEU A 412 18.81 9.06 -16.12
N PRO A 413 17.93 10.03 -16.47
CA PRO A 413 17.59 11.12 -15.57
C PRO A 413 17.06 10.67 -14.21
N HIS A 414 16.28 9.57 -14.18
CA HIS A 414 15.75 8.99 -12.95
C HIS A 414 16.87 8.52 -12.02
N LEU A 415 17.78 7.69 -12.54
CA LEU A 415 18.87 7.13 -11.75
C LEU A 415 19.83 8.22 -11.26
N ILE A 416 20.22 9.15 -12.14
CA ILE A 416 21.15 10.24 -11.78
C ILE A 416 20.52 11.17 -10.74
N SER A 417 19.25 11.56 -10.93
CA SER A 417 18.58 12.42 -9.95
C SER A 417 18.40 11.74 -8.59
N THR A 418 18.15 10.43 -8.58
CA THR A 418 18.06 9.62 -7.36
C THR A 418 19.37 9.58 -6.60
N CYS A 419 20.50 9.44 -7.31
CA CYS A 419 21.82 9.62 -6.71
C CYS A 419 21.98 11.02 -6.09
N LEU A 420 21.72 12.06 -6.88
CA LEU A 420 22.02 13.45 -6.49
C LEU A 420 21.18 13.94 -5.32
N TYR A 421 19.87 13.68 -5.30
CA TYR A 421 19.04 14.17 -4.20
C TYR A 421 19.31 13.39 -2.91
N SER A 422 19.78 12.14 -3.02
CA SER A 422 20.11 11.32 -1.85
C SER A 422 21.48 11.66 -1.27
N THR A 423 22.38 12.29 -2.05
CA THR A 423 23.74 12.68 -1.66
C THR A 423 23.83 13.38 -0.30
N PRO A 424 23.08 14.45 0.02
CA PRO A 424 23.32 15.19 1.25
C PRO A 424 23.12 14.34 2.51
N LEU A 425 22.12 13.46 2.50
CA LEU A 425 21.82 12.58 3.63
C LEU A 425 22.76 11.37 3.64
N ASN A 426 23.07 10.79 2.47
CA ASN A 426 24.08 9.74 2.35
C ASN A 426 25.51 10.22 2.66
N VAL A 427 25.78 11.52 2.69
CA VAL A 427 27.05 12.07 3.17
C VAL A 427 26.99 12.33 4.68
N LEU A 428 25.87 12.85 5.18
CA LEU A 428 25.70 13.13 6.60
C LEU A 428 25.81 11.87 7.47
N TYR A 429 25.15 10.79 7.06
CA TYR A 429 25.07 9.56 7.86
C TYR A 429 26.45 8.93 8.14
N PRO A 430 27.31 8.69 7.13
CA PRO A 430 28.63 8.09 7.36
C PRO A 430 29.58 9.06 8.05
N ILE A 431 29.44 10.39 7.91
CA ILE A 431 30.25 11.36 8.65
C ILE A 431 30.01 11.25 10.16
N VAL A 432 28.74 11.30 10.57
CA VAL A 432 28.37 11.21 11.99
C VAL A 432 28.78 9.86 12.55
N PHE A 433 28.47 8.78 11.85
CA PHE A 433 28.84 7.42 12.25
C PHE A 433 30.37 7.24 12.37
N SER A 434 31.13 7.66 11.35
CA SER A 434 32.60 7.50 11.32
C SER A 434 33.28 8.33 12.40
N ALA A 435 32.82 9.56 12.66
CA ALA A 435 33.38 10.40 13.71
C ALA A 435 33.17 9.78 15.10
N ILE A 436 32.01 9.19 15.36
CA ILE A 436 31.74 8.52 16.63
C ILE A 436 32.63 7.28 16.77
N VAL A 437 32.57 6.37 15.80
CA VAL A 437 33.25 5.07 15.89
C VAL A 437 34.78 5.25 15.93
N TYR A 438 35.36 6.02 15.01
CA TYR A 438 36.82 6.13 14.88
C TYR A 438 37.52 6.63 16.15
N TYR A 439 36.96 7.66 16.80
CA TYR A 439 37.55 8.22 18.01
C TYR A 439 37.22 7.43 19.27
N MET A 440 36.06 6.77 19.34
CA MET A 440 35.70 5.94 20.51
C MET A 440 36.53 4.66 20.61
N THR A 441 36.95 4.08 19.47
CA THR A 441 37.63 2.79 19.45
C THR A 441 39.15 2.88 19.61
N GLY A 442 39.72 4.08 19.64
CA GLY A 442 41.18 4.26 19.79
C GLY A 442 41.98 3.84 18.55
N LEU A 443 41.42 4.03 17.34
CA LEU A 443 42.15 3.82 16.10
C LEU A 443 43.30 4.83 15.95
N ARG A 444 44.28 4.50 15.11
CA ARG A 444 45.51 5.28 14.95
C ARG A 444 45.25 6.76 14.63
N THR A 445 45.75 7.68 15.46
CA THR A 445 45.57 9.14 15.26
C THR A 445 46.84 9.90 14.84
N ASP A 446 47.91 9.19 14.47
CA ASP A 446 49.22 9.79 14.14
C ASP A 446 49.16 10.81 13.00
N SER A 447 48.24 10.63 12.06
CA SER A 447 48.04 11.50 10.90
C SER A 447 46.56 11.65 10.60
N ALA A 448 46.12 12.87 10.24
CA ALA A 448 44.76 13.14 9.80
C ALA A 448 44.36 12.34 8.53
N GLN A 449 45.34 11.82 7.78
CA GLN A 449 45.10 10.98 6.61
C GLN A 449 44.39 9.67 6.96
N HIS A 450 44.64 9.09 8.14
CA HIS A 450 44.03 7.82 8.54
C HIS A 450 42.52 7.95 8.73
N PHE A 451 42.07 9.03 9.39
CA PHE A 451 40.64 9.35 9.48
C PHE A 451 40.06 9.72 8.11
N GLY A 452 40.81 10.45 7.29
CA GLY A 452 40.39 10.82 5.94
C GLY A 452 40.07 9.60 5.05
N TRP A 453 40.94 8.59 5.04
CA TRP A 453 40.72 7.35 4.31
C TRP A 453 39.57 6.52 4.89
N TRP A 454 39.48 6.44 6.22
CA TRP A 454 38.36 5.78 6.91
C TRP A 454 37.00 6.38 6.49
N LEU A 455 36.88 7.71 6.55
CA LEU A 455 35.68 8.42 6.16
C LEU A 455 35.37 8.25 4.66
N LEU A 456 36.38 8.37 3.79
CA LEU A 456 36.21 8.25 2.34
C LEU A 456 35.69 6.86 1.95
N MET A 457 36.19 5.79 2.58
CA MET A 457 35.73 4.42 2.31
C MET A 457 34.30 4.21 2.77
N ASN A 458 33.94 4.69 3.96
CA ASN A 458 32.55 4.64 4.45
C ASN A 458 31.59 5.41 3.53
N LEU A 459 31.99 6.57 3.02
CA LEU A 459 31.22 7.33 2.04
C LEU A 459 31.08 6.57 0.71
N ALA A 460 32.16 6.03 0.17
CA ALA A 460 32.12 5.27 -1.08
C ALA A 460 31.21 4.03 -0.97
N MET A 461 31.29 3.33 0.16
CA MET A 461 30.45 2.18 0.49
C MET A 461 28.95 2.54 0.49
N GLN A 462 28.60 3.68 1.08
CA GLN A 462 27.24 4.19 1.12
C GLN A 462 26.67 4.47 -0.29
N PHE A 463 27.46 5.04 -1.20
CA PHE A 463 27.02 5.30 -2.57
C PHE A 463 26.88 4.03 -3.42
N ILE A 464 27.74 3.04 -3.21
CA ILE A 464 27.62 1.73 -3.86
C ILE A 464 26.37 0.99 -3.38
N THR A 465 26.07 1.09 -2.08
CA THR A 465 24.83 0.52 -1.51
C THR A 465 23.60 1.15 -2.15
N LEU A 466 23.61 2.47 -2.40
CA LEU A 466 22.53 3.15 -3.12
C LEU A 466 22.36 2.62 -4.55
N SER A 467 23.45 2.47 -5.31
CA SER A 467 23.36 1.93 -6.67
C SER A 467 22.89 0.48 -6.69
N PHE A 468 23.29 -0.31 -5.70
CA PHE A 468 22.83 -1.69 -5.53
C PHE A 468 21.34 -1.78 -5.16
N ALA A 469 20.83 -0.89 -4.30
CA ALA A 469 19.41 -0.79 -3.99
C ALA A 469 18.56 -0.43 -5.24
N MET A 470 19.07 0.49 -6.07
CA MET A 470 18.43 0.86 -7.34
C MET A 470 18.38 -0.33 -8.31
N LEU A 471 19.46 -1.13 -8.38
CA LEU A 471 19.46 -2.37 -9.17
C LEU A 471 18.35 -3.32 -8.69
N CYS A 472 18.25 -3.59 -7.39
CA CYS A 472 17.22 -4.49 -6.87
C CYS A 472 15.79 -4.02 -7.18
N SER A 473 15.50 -2.72 -6.96
CA SER A 473 14.17 -2.13 -7.23
C SER A 473 13.81 -2.03 -8.73
N SER A 474 14.81 -2.00 -9.61
CA SER A 474 14.61 -1.98 -11.06
C SER A 474 14.30 -3.37 -11.63
N LEU A 475 14.87 -4.42 -11.04
CA LEU A 475 14.57 -5.82 -11.38
C LEU A 475 13.22 -6.28 -10.83
N VAL A 476 12.88 -5.85 -9.61
CA VAL A 476 11.67 -6.31 -8.90
C VAL A 476 10.94 -5.13 -8.26
N ARG A 477 9.64 -4.98 -8.56
CA ARG A 477 8.82 -3.84 -8.07
C ARG A 477 8.36 -3.99 -6.62
N GLY A 478 8.05 -5.21 -6.18
CA GLY A 478 7.55 -5.48 -4.83
C GLY A 478 8.65 -5.48 -3.77
N PHE A 479 8.40 -4.83 -2.62
CA PHE A 479 9.37 -4.72 -1.53
C PHE A 479 9.86 -6.07 -1.01
N SER A 480 8.96 -7.03 -0.77
CA SER A 480 9.31 -8.35 -0.20
C SER A 480 10.26 -9.13 -1.12
N SER A 481 9.99 -9.12 -2.42
CA SER A 481 10.83 -9.81 -3.40
C SER A 481 12.12 -9.04 -3.71
N ALA A 482 12.10 -7.71 -3.70
CA ALA A 482 13.29 -6.89 -3.90
C ALA A 482 14.27 -6.97 -2.70
N SER A 483 13.76 -6.98 -1.48
CA SER A 483 14.56 -7.15 -0.26
C SER A 483 15.15 -8.55 -0.15
N LEU A 484 14.43 -9.59 -0.58
CA LEU A 484 14.95 -10.96 -0.72
C LEU A 484 16.17 -11.00 -1.65
N LEU A 485 16.04 -10.44 -2.86
CA LEU A 485 17.12 -10.39 -3.84
C LEU A 485 18.33 -9.61 -3.31
N GLY A 486 18.07 -8.43 -2.73
CA GLY A 486 19.10 -7.58 -2.14
C GLY A 486 19.86 -8.28 -1.02
N ASN A 487 19.16 -8.95 -0.10
CA ASN A 487 19.77 -9.67 1.02
C ASN A 487 20.64 -10.85 0.54
N ALA A 488 20.12 -11.68 -0.37
CA ALA A 488 20.86 -12.85 -0.87
C ALA A 488 22.17 -12.45 -1.57
N ILE A 489 22.12 -11.45 -2.45
CA ILE A 489 23.33 -10.96 -3.16
C ILE A 489 24.27 -10.24 -2.18
N PHE A 490 23.75 -9.49 -1.21
CA PHE A 490 24.57 -8.83 -0.21
C PHE A 490 25.40 -9.84 0.60
N ILE A 491 24.77 -10.90 1.13
CA ILE A 491 25.46 -11.96 1.87
C ILE A 491 26.51 -12.63 0.99
N PHE A 492 26.18 -12.89 -0.28
CA PHE A 492 27.13 -13.45 -1.24
C PHE A 492 28.39 -12.58 -1.42
N PHE A 493 28.25 -11.25 -1.36
CA PHE A 493 29.40 -10.33 -1.38
C PHE A 493 30.10 -10.25 -0.02
N ASP A 494 29.36 -10.24 1.07
CA ASP A 494 29.89 -10.09 2.41
C ASP A 494 30.80 -11.26 2.83
N LEU A 495 30.43 -12.49 2.46
CA LEU A 495 31.25 -13.68 2.69
C LEU A 495 32.60 -13.67 1.96
N SER A 496 32.71 -12.91 0.88
CA SER A 496 33.94 -12.79 0.10
C SER A 496 34.89 -11.68 0.58
N THR A 497 34.62 -11.09 1.75
CA THR A 497 35.41 -9.98 2.34
C THR A 497 36.83 -10.36 2.74
N GLY A 498 37.12 -11.63 2.97
CA GLY A 498 38.42 -12.11 3.43
C GLY A 498 38.61 -12.11 4.96
N PHE A 499 37.59 -11.69 5.73
CA PHE A 499 37.63 -11.68 7.20
C PHE A 499 37.32 -13.06 7.80
N PHE A 500 36.21 -13.68 7.39
CA PHE A 500 35.79 -14.99 7.92
C PHE A 500 36.51 -16.17 7.27
N ILE A 501 36.94 -16.02 6.03
CA ILE A 501 37.63 -17.03 5.24
C ILE A 501 38.82 -16.34 4.59
N VAL A 502 40.01 -16.91 4.77
CA VAL A 502 41.22 -16.40 4.10
C VAL A 502 41.05 -16.58 2.58
N ASN A 503 41.37 -15.55 1.80
CA ASN A 503 41.06 -15.51 0.35
C ASN A 503 41.57 -16.72 -0.44
N ASP A 504 42.72 -17.27 -0.06
CA ASP A 504 43.32 -18.44 -0.70
C ASP A 504 42.64 -19.77 -0.36
N SER A 505 41.88 -19.82 0.73
CA SER A 505 41.08 -20.99 1.11
C SER A 505 39.71 -21.04 0.41
N ILE A 506 39.25 -19.94 -0.19
CA ILE A 506 38.02 -19.91 -1.00
C ILE A 506 38.21 -20.78 -2.25
N PRO A 507 37.23 -21.64 -2.62
CA PRO A 507 37.28 -22.44 -3.83
C PRO A 507 37.65 -21.62 -5.07
N SER A 508 38.55 -22.15 -5.90
CA SER A 508 39.13 -21.41 -7.04
C SER A 508 38.08 -20.84 -8.00
N TRP A 509 36.97 -21.56 -8.19
CA TRP A 509 35.84 -21.15 -9.05
C TRP A 509 34.96 -20.05 -8.44
N LEU A 510 35.04 -19.78 -7.13
CA LEU A 510 34.37 -18.68 -6.43
C LEU A 510 35.30 -17.49 -6.17
N ARG A 511 36.61 -17.69 -6.17
CA ARG A 511 37.60 -16.68 -5.75
C ARG A 511 37.51 -15.36 -6.51
N TRP A 512 37.02 -15.36 -7.75
CA TRP A 512 36.84 -14.15 -8.56
C TRP A 512 35.75 -13.21 -8.03
N ILE A 513 34.83 -13.70 -7.18
CA ILE A 513 33.74 -12.90 -6.60
C ILE A 513 34.29 -11.76 -5.74
N LYS A 514 35.46 -11.96 -5.12
CA LYS A 514 36.13 -10.91 -4.33
C LYS A 514 36.34 -9.63 -5.14
N TYR A 515 36.45 -9.71 -6.47
CA TYR A 515 36.58 -8.55 -7.37
C TYR A 515 35.26 -7.86 -7.73
N LEU A 516 34.11 -8.52 -7.50
CA LEU A 516 32.77 -7.90 -7.61
C LEU A 516 32.25 -7.39 -6.27
N ALA A 517 32.72 -7.96 -5.17
CA ALA A 517 32.24 -7.68 -3.84
C ALA A 517 32.83 -6.39 -3.28
N TYR A 518 32.05 -5.33 -3.27
CA TYR A 518 32.44 -4.04 -2.71
C TYR A 518 32.78 -4.05 -1.19
N PRO A 519 32.22 -4.95 -0.33
CA PRO A 519 32.67 -5.08 1.05
C PRO A 519 34.14 -5.52 1.18
N HIS A 520 34.63 -6.40 0.29
CA HIS A 520 36.03 -6.85 0.27
C HIS A 520 37.00 -5.68 0.06
N ALA A 521 36.69 -4.83 -0.92
CA ALA A 521 37.51 -3.66 -1.23
C ALA A 521 37.56 -2.66 -0.07
N CYS A 522 36.42 -2.41 0.57
CA CYS A 522 36.33 -1.54 1.74
C CYS A 522 37.17 -2.10 2.91
N TYR A 523 36.95 -3.37 3.27
CA TYR A 523 37.69 -4.06 4.31
C TYR A 523 39.20 -3.99 4.08
N SER A 524 39.66 -4.32 2.87
CA SER A 524 41.08 -4.32 2.52
C SER A 524 41.74 -2.95 2.73
N ILE A 525 41.08 -1.86 2.30
CA ILE A 525 41.61 -0.50 2.46
C ILE A 525 41.64 -0.09 3.93
N LEU A 526 40.59 -0.40 4.70
CA LEU A 526 40.53 -0.06 6.12
C LEU A 526 41.62 -0.80 6.92
N THR A 527 41.88 -2.07 6.61
CA THR A 527 42.97 -2.83 7.25
C THR A 527 44.35 -2.35 6.83
N ILE A 528 44.56 -2.00 5.55
CA ILE A 528 45.84 -1.41 5.10
C ILE A 528 46.10 -0.09 5.84
N ASN A 529 45.08 0.76 5.94
CA ASN A 529 45.17 2.05 6.62
C ASN A 529 45.53 1.94 8.11
N GLU A 530 45.10 0.87 8.78
CA GLU A 530 45.35 0.65 10.21
C GLU A 530 46.68 -0.07 10.50
N PHE A 531 47.02 -1.10 9.71
CA PHE A 531 48.15 -1.98 9.99
C PHE A 531 49.44 -1.62 9.26
N THR A 532 49.40 -0.88 8.15
CA THR A 532 50.63 -0.54 7.42
C THR A 532 51.54 0.35 8.26
N ASP A 533 52.78 -0.10 8.41
CA ASP A 533 53.82 0.55 9.21
C ASP A 533 53.41 0.84 10.67
N ASN A 534 52.50 0.02 11.21
CA ASN A 534 52.11 0.05 12.62
C ASN A 534 52.75 -1.13 13.37
N ARG A 535 53.20 -0.91 14.62
CA ARG A 535 53.85 -1.93 15.45
C ARG A 535 53.21 -1.96 16.83
N PHE A 536 52.79 -3.15 17.25
CA PHE A 536 52.11 -3.38 18.53
C PHE A 536 53.09 -3.85 19.62
N ASP A 537 52.72 -3.67 20.89
CA ASP A 537 53.55 -3.99 22.05
C ASP A 537 53.68 -5.51 22.28
N CYS A 538 54.87 -6.06 21.97
CA CYS A 538 55.18 -7.48 22.15
C CYS A 538 55.56 -7.80 23.62
N PRO A 539 54.94 -8.81 24.27
CA PRO A 539 55.18 -9.14 25.69
C PRO A 539 56.51 -9.85 25.97
N TYR A 540 57.24 -10.28 24.95
CA TYR A 540 58.55 -10.93 25.10
C TYR A 540 59.67 -9.89 25.27
N ALA A 541 60.44 -10.01 26.35
CA ALA A 541 61.45 -9.02 26.72
C ALA A 541 62.57 -8.87 25.66
N ARG A 542 63.03 -7.62 25.44
CA ARG A 542 64.22 -7.30 24.64
C ARG A 542 65.46 -8.01 25.20
N LEU A 543 65.86 -9.12 24.60
CA LEU A 543 67.20 -9.67 24.79
C LEU A 543 68.17 -8.83 23.94
N ASN A 544 69.07 -8.09 24.60
CA ASN A 544 70.15 -7.29 23.97
C ASN A 544 69.72 -6.15 23.03
N GLY A 545 68.61 -5.45 23.32
CA GLY A 545 68.24 -4.22 22.59
C GLY A 545 67.73 -4.43 21.16
N SER A 546 67.71 -5.67 20.67
CA SER A 546 67.06 -6.10 19.42
C SER A 546 65.90 -7.03 19.75
N TRP A 547 64.80 -6.90 19.01
CA TRP A 547 63.71 -7.86 19.02
C TRP A 547 64.23 -9.20 18.50
N ASP A 548 63.95 -10.30 19.19
CA ASP A 548 64.11 -11.61 18.56
C ASP A 548 63.03 -11.71 17.48
N SER A 549 63.45 -11.55 16.21
CA SER A 549 62.56 -11.23 15.09
C SER A 549 61.49 -12.29 14.83
N ASN A 550 61.68 -13.51 15.35
CA ASN A 550 60.76 -14.62 15.14
C ASN A 550 59.63 -14.70 16.18
N MET A 551 59.83 -14.22 17.43
CA MET A 551 58.80 -14.34 18.47
C MET A 551 57.81 -13.17 18.50
N CYS A 552 58.22 -11.99 18.04
CA CYS A 552 57.36 -10.80 17.95
C CYS A 552 56.74 -10.59 16.55
N ALA A 553 56.96 -11.51 15.62
CA ALA A 553 56.37 -11.46 14.27
C ALA A 553 54.83 -11.31 14.25
N PRO A 554 54.05 -11.90 15.18
CA PRO A 554 52.60 -11.70 15.24
C PRO A 554 52.13 -10.28 15.62
N TRP A 555 53.02 -9.39 16.08
CA TRP A 555 52.73 -8.00 16.48
C TRP A 555 53.21 -6.96 15.46
N ASP A 556 53.73 -7.37 14.30
CA ASP A 556 54.11 -6.47 13.20
C ASP A 556 52.97 -6.35 12.17
N GLY A 557 52.44 -5.14 11.97
CA GLY A 557 51.30 -4.88 11.10
C GLY A 557 51.51 -5.29 9.63
N ASN A 558 52.73 -5.17 9.11
CA ASN A 558 53.04 -5.56 7.73
C ASN A 558 53.07 -7.10 7.56
N LEU A 559 53.47 -7.82 8.61
CA LEU A 559 53.43 -9.28 8.64
C LEU A 559 52.00 -9.80 8.88
N ILE A 560 51.19 -9.09 9.66
CA ILE A 560 49.76 -9.39 9.84
C ILE A 560 49.03 -9.29 8.50
N LEU A 561 49.22 -8.20 7.75
CA LEU A 561 48.62 -8.01 6.43
C LEU A 561 48.97 -9.15 5.47
N LYS A 562 50.24 -9.55 5.42
CA LYS A 562 50.73 -10.58 4.50
C LYS A 562 50.39 -12.01 4.92
N ASN A 563 50.60 -12.37 6.19
CA ASN A 563 50.53 -13.76 6.66
C ASN A 563 49.15 -14.14 7.20
N GLN A 564 48.37 -13.20 7.74
CA GLN A 564 47.05 -13.47 8.31
C GLN A 564 45.89 -13.06 7.40
N LEU A 565 46.03 -11.93 6.68
CA LEU A 565 44.96 -11.36 5.86
C LEU A 565 45.11 -11.60 4.34
N ASP A 566 46.28 -12.05 3.88
CA ASP A 566 46.60 -12.21 2.45
C ASP A 566 46.37 -10.91 1.64
N ILE A 567 46.87 -9.80 2.19
CA ILE A 567 46.77 -8.46 1.59
C ILE A 567 48.17 -7.84 1.49
N ASP A 568 48.57 -7.47 0.28
CA ASP A 568 49.81 -6.74 0.05
C ASP A 568 49.69 -5.30 0.54
N SER A 569 50.59 -4.88 1.44
CA SER A 569 50.61 -3.53 2.04
C SER A 569 50.78 -2.39 1.02
N HIS A 570 51.37 -2.68 -0.14
CA HIS A 570 51.56 -1.70 -1.23
C HIS A 570 50.42 -1.68 -2.26
N TYR A 571 49.45 -2.60 -2.17
CA TYR A 571 48.38 -2.74 -3.16
C TYR A 571 47.13 -1.90 -2.80
N PHE A 572 47.29 -0.57 -2.77
CA PHE A 572 46.21 0.34 -2.37
C PHE A 572 45.24 0.71 -3.52
N GLN A 573 45.71 0.69 -4.77
CA GLN A 573 44.95 1.22 -5.92
C GLN A 573 43.87 0.28 -6.45
N GLY A 574 44.08 -1.04 -6.37
CA GLY A 574 43.15 -2.04 -6.92
C GLY A 574 41.75 -1.98 -6.30
N PRO A 575 41.63 -2.05 -4.96
CA PRO A 575 40.34 -1.97 -4.26
C PRO A 575 39.56 -0.67 -4.57
N ILE A 576 40.24 0.46 -4.74
CA ILE A 576 39.60 1.74 -5.11
C ILE A 576 38.97 1.66 -6.51
N ILE A 577 39.72 1.11 -7.48
CA ILE A 577 39.21 0.92 -8.85
C ILE A 577 38.01 -0.03 -8.83
N GLN A 578 38.07 -1.10 -8.04
CA GLN A 578 36.98 -2.03 -7.85
C GLN A 578 35.71 -1.33 -7.34
N MET A 579 35.81 -0.52 -6.28
CA MET A 579 34.67 0.23 -5.74
C MET A 579 34.03 1.16 -6.78
N ALA A 580 34.85 1.87 -7.55
CA ALA A 580 34.37 2.74 -8.63
C ALA A 580 33.66 1.93 -9.74
N CYS A 581 34.22 0.78 -10.12
CA CYS A 581 33.62 -0.15 -11.09
C CYS A 581 32.28 -0.72 -10.60
N CYS A 582 32.17 -1.12 -9.33
CA CYS A 582 30.92 -1.62 -8.74
C CYS A 582 29.82 -0.53 -8.76
N PHE A 583 30.18 0.71 -8.38
CA PHE A 583 29.23 1.83 -8.42
C PHE A 583 28.66 2.05 -9.82
N ILE A 584 29.53 2.16 -10.83
CA ILE A 584 29.15 2.39 -12.23
C ILE A 584 28.42 1.17 -12.80
N GLY A 585 28.89 -0.04 -12.49
CA GLY A 585 28.33 -1.31 -12.95
C GLY A 585 26.89 -1.50 -12.48
N PHE A 586 26.59 -1.31 -11.20
CA PHE A 586 25.22 -1.42 -10.70
C PHE A 586 24.28 -0.37 -11.31
N LEU A 587 24.76 0.87 -11.53
CA LEU A 587 23.98 1.89 -12.23
C LEU A 587 23.70 1.52 -13.69
N PHE A 588 24.69 0.95 -14.38
CA PHE A 588 24.54 0.50 -15.77
C PHE A 588 23.55 -0.66 -15.89
N VAL A 589 23.63 -1.66 -15.00
CA VAL A 589 22.68 -2.78 -15.00
C VAL A 589 21.28 -2.31 -14.58
N ALA A 590 21.16 -1.40 -13.62
CA ALA A 590 19.87 -0.80 -13.25
C ALA A 590 19.27 -0.02 -14.43
N TRP A 591 20.09 0.72 -15.17
CA TRP A 591 19.68 1.39 -16.40
C TRP A 591 19.18 0.39 -17.44
N LEU A 592 19.95 -0.67 -17.69
CA LEU A 592 19.56 -1.73 -18.63
C LEU A 592 18.25 -2.40 -18.20
N ALA A 593 18.14 -2.79 -16.94
CA ALA A 593 16.94 -3.40 -16.36
C ALA A 593 15.73 -2.50 -16.53
N LEU A 594 15.83 -1.20 -16.23
CA LEU A 594 14.73 -0.27 -16.50
C LEU A 594 14.44 -0.14 -18.00
N THR A 595 15.45 -0.10 -18.88
CA THR A 595 15.19 -0.04 -20.33
C THR A 595 14.43 -1.25 -20.86
N ILE A 596 14.73 -2.46 -20.35
CA ILE A 596 14.12 -3.72 -20.77
C ILE A 596 12.76 -3.95 -20.10
N ASN A 597 12.65 -3.72 -18.79
CA ASN A 597 11.41 -3.83 -18.02
C ASN A 597 10.50 -2.62 -18.28
N VAL A 598 9.96 -2.51 -19.51
CA VAL A 598 8.85 -1.61 -19.80
C VAL A 598 7.60 -2.28 -19.23
N VAL A 599 7.18 -1.85 -18.03
CA VAL A 599 5.97 -2.38 -17.40
C VAL A 599 4.75 -1.94 -18.22
N ASN A 600 3.98 -2.93 -18.65
CA ASN A 600 2.73 -2.73 -19.37
C ASN A 600 1.58 -2.32 -18.44
N PRO A 601 0.58 -1.57 -18.95
CA PRO A 601 -0.61 -1.14 -18.18
C PRO A 601 -1.47 -2.30 -17.63
N THR A 602 -1.11 -3.53 -17.95
CA THR A 602 -1.93 -4.72 -17.87
C THR A 602 -1.48 -5.72 -16.81
N SER A 603 -0.24 -5.66 -16.32
CA SER A 603 0.19 -6.46 -15.16
C SER A 603 -0.34 -5.90 -13.82
N MET A 604 -1.02 -4.76 -13.85
CA MET A 604 -1.89 -4.25 -12.79
C MET A 604 -3.39 -4.50 -13.04
N GLY A 605 -3.77 -5.25 -14.09
CA GLY A 605 -5.19 -5.54 -14.33
C GLY A 605 -5.57 -6.17 -15.66
N THR A 606 -5.05 -7.35 -16.03
CA THR A 606 -5.60 -8.23 -17.10
C THR A 606 -5.06 -9.66 -16.87
N GLY A 607 -5.70 -10.76 -17.26
CA GLY A 607 -6.53 -10.99 -18.44
C GLY A 607 -7.94 -11.47 -18.15
N ARG A 608 -8.81 -11.09 -19.09
CA ARG A 608 -10.10 -11.73 -19.39
C ARG A 608 -9.78 -12.79 -20.44
N THR A 609 -9.90 -14.05 -20.07
CA THR A 609 -10.05 -15.17 -21.00
C THR A 609 -10.87 -16.22 -20.25
N THR A 610 -12.19 -16.05 -20.28
CA THR A 610 -13.20 -17.08 -19.91
C THR A 610 -14.65 -16.61 -20.07
N ILE A 611 -14.92 -15.35 -20.45
CA ILE A 611 -16.31 -14.86 -20.51
C ILE A 611 -17.06 -15.33 -21.77
N ASP A 612 -16.36 -15.74 -22.84
CA ASP A 612 -17.03 -16.16 -24.10
C ASP A 612 -17.27 -17.68 -24.24
N MET A 613 -16.95 -18.50 -23.24
CA MET A 613 -17.31 -19.93 -23.23
C MET A 613 -18.34 -20.33 -22.15
N PHE A 614 -18.72 -19.42 -21.24
CA PHE A 614 -19.69 -19.73 -20.17
C PHE A 614 -21.13 -19.27 -20.47
N LEU A 615 -21.36 -18.53 -21.55
CA LEU A 615 -22.64 -17.88 -21.85
C LEU A 615 -23.73 -18.78 -22.46
N ASN A 616 -23.47 -20.07 -22.69
CA ASN A 616 -24.45 -21.00 -23.27
C ASN A 616 -24.88 -22.16 -22.35
N GLN A 617 -24.53 -22.16 -21.06
CA GLN A 617 -24.88 -23.26 -20.15
C GLN A 617 -25.51 -22.85 -18.81
N ALA A 618 -25.70 -21.56 -18.55
CA ALA A 618 -26.41 -21.05 -17.36
C ALA A 618 -27.93 -20.96 -17.56
N ALA A 619 -28.50 -21.80 -18.42
CA ALA A 619 -29.93 -21.93 -18.67
C ALA A 619 -30.38 -23.36 -18.33
N ALA A 620 -30.19 -23.75 -17.06
CA ALA A 620 -30.89 -24.88 -16.49
C ALA A 620 -30.88 -24.76 -14.97
N ILE A 621 -32.05 -24.96 -14.38
CA ILE A 621 -32.34 -25.06 -12.95
C ILE A 621 -32.60 -23.70 -12.29
N PHE A 622 -33.86 -23.26 -12.30
CA PHE A 622 -34.60 -22.83 -11.09
C PHE A 622 -36.09 -22.66 -11.40
N LEU A 623 -36.79 -23.79 -11.45
CA LEU A 623 -38.20 -23.86 -11.06
C LEU A 623 -38.26 -24.69 -9.78
N HIS A 624 -39.04 -24.20 -8.83
CA HIS A 624 -39.23 -24.67 -7.45
C HIS A 624 -38.17 -24.28 -6.42
N ASN A 625 -38.49 -23.26 -5.61
CA ASN A 625 -38.85 -23.49 -4.21
C ASN A 625 -39.59 -22.28 -3.62
N LYS A 626 -40.65 -22.56 -2.84
CA LYS A 626 -41.31 -21.60 -1.96
C LYS A 626 -40.30 -21.13 -0.90
N PRO A 627 -40.34 -19.85 -0.48
CA PRO A 627 -39.55 -19.40 0.66
C PRO A 627 -39.97 -20.19 1.92
N ALA A 628 -38.99 -20.76 2.61
CA ALA A 628 -39.19 -21.29 3.96
C ALA A 628 -39.54 -20.12 4.89
N THR A 629 -40.55 -20.32 5.73
CA THR A 629 -40.96 -19.38 6.79
C THR A 629 -39.77 -19.10 7.71
N PRO A 630 -39.26 -17.85 7.81
CA PRO A 630 -38.29 -17.50 8.82
C PRO A 630 -38.98 -17.49 10.19
N SER A 631 -38.26 -17.92 11.23
CA SER A 631 -38.61 -17.57 12.60
C SER A 631 -38.72 -16.04 12.70
N GLU A 632 -39.88 -15.52 13.11
CA GLU A 632 -40.14 -14.09 13.24
C GLU A 632 -39.06 -13.43 14.12
N PRO A 633 -38.21 -12.54 13.58
CA PRO A 633 -37.36 -11.72 14.42
C PRO A 633 -38.24 -10.72 15.17
N GLU A 634 -38.08 -10.63 16.49
CA GLU A 634 -38.75 -9.62 17.32
C GLU A 634 -38.51 -8.23 16.73
N LEU A 635 -39.60 -7.52 16.41
CA LEU A 635 -39.59 -6.21 15.76
C LEU A 635 -38.66 -5.24 16.50
N SER A 636 -37.65 -4.69 15.81
CA SER A 636 -36.76 -3.69 16.43
C SER A 636 -36.71 -2.29 15.78
N SER A 637 -37.39 -1.30 16.36
CA SER A 637 -37.32 0.11 15.94
C SER A 637 -36.23 0.87 16.72
N ILE A 638 -35.52 1.76 16.02
CA ILE A 638 -34.50 2.63 16.63
C ILE A 638 -35.02 4.07 16.61
N ALA A 639 -34.94 4.76 17.75
CA ALA A 639 -35.22 6.18 17.84
C ALA A 639 -34.05 6.91 18.51
N SER A 640 -33.83 8.17 18.15
CA SER A 640 -32.86 9.05 18.80
C SER A 640 -33.55 10.35 19.17
N SER A 641 -33.22 10.90 20.33
CA SER A 641 -33.77 12.17 20.77
C SER A 641 -32.72 13.11 21.37
N GLY A 642 -32.66 14.31 20.82
CA GLY A 642 -31.76 15.39 21.21
C GLY A 642 -30.28 15.06 21.12
N VAL A 643 -29.86 14.22 20.17
CA VAL A 643 -28.47 13.76 20.08
C VAL A 643 -27.56 14.90 19.59
N GLY A 644 -26.64 15.34 20.45
CA GLY A 644 -25.59 16.29 20.13
C GLY A 644 -24.20 15.66 20.30
N LEU A 645 -23.25 16.04 19.46
CA LEU A 645 -21.88 15.51 19.48
C LEU A 645 -20.88 16.64 19.33
N ASP A 646 -20.11 16.91 20.40
CA ASP A 646 -19.15 18.01 20.44
C ASP A 646 -17.71 17.47 20.52
N ASN A 647 -16.80 18.12 19.78
CA ASN A 647 -15.38 17.75 19.74
C ASN A 647 -14.52 18.70 20.56
N GLU A 648 -13.90 18.19 21.62
CA GLU A 648 -12.92 18.93 22.41
C GLU A 648 -11.52 18.72 21.83
N LYS A 649 -11.03 19.64 20.99
CA LYS A 649 -9.61 19.70 20.60
C LYS A 649 -8.93 20.93 21.16
N ALA A 650 -7.92 20.72 22.00
CA ALA A 650 -6.91 21.73 22.31
C ALA A 650 -5.92 21.81 21.13
N ARG A 651 -5.79 22.97 20.47
CA ARG A 651 -4.67 23.23 19.58
C ARG A 651 -3.43 23.47 20.43
N SER A 652 -2.38 22.67 20.20
CA SER A 652 -1.05 22.98 20.70
C SER A 652 -0.58 24.28 20.04
N GLY A 653 -0.52 25.38 20.80
CA GLY A 653 0.14 26.63 20.40
C GLY A 653 -0.69 27.92 20.41
N GLU A 654 -2.03 27.89 20.45
CA GLU A 654 -2.86 29.10 20.51
C GLU A 654 -4.04 28.93 21.49
N THR A 655 -4.22 29.90 22.38
CA THR A 655 -5.16 29.97 23.51
C THR A 655 -6.64 30.14 23.13
N GLN A 656 -7.12 29.50 22.06
CA GLN A 656 -8.56 29.39 21.77
C GLN A 656 -8.96 27.94 21.52
N LYS A 657 -9.69 27.34 22.48
CA LYS A 657 -10.46 26.11 22.28
C LYS A 657 -11.58 26.42 21.28
N ILE A 658 -11.43 25.97 20.03
CA ILE A 658 -12.54 25.97 19.07
C ILE A 658 -13.24 24.62 19.20
N GLU A 659 -14.34 24.59 19.93
CA GLU A 659 -15.23 23.43 19.99
C GLU A 659 -15.93 23.27 18.64
N LYS A 660 -15.69 22.14 17.96
CA LYS A 660 -16.36 21.84 16.70
C LYS A 660 -17.53 20.90 16.97
N GLN A 661 -18.74 21.45 16.91
CA GLN A 661 -19.99 20.69 16.99
C GLN A 661 -20.19 19.87 15.70
N LEU A 662 -20.35 18.55 15.83
CA LEU A 662 -20.50 17.59 14.74
C LEU A 662 -21.95 17.17 14.50
N LEU A 663 -22.75 17.07 15.57
CA LEU A 663 -24.20 16.82 15.56
C LEU A 663 -24.88 17.78 16.53
N LYS A 664 -26.07 18.29 16.18
CA LYS A 664 -26.81 19.24 17.01
C LYS A 664 -28.28 18.89 17.07
N ASP A 665 -28.74 18.47 18.25
CA ASP A 665 -30.16 18.25 18.59
C ASP A 665 -30.90 17.38 17.56
N VAL A 666 -30.28 16.24 17.23
CA VAL A 666 -30.77 15.31 16.21
C VAL A 666 -31.83 14.39 16.81
N ASP A 667 -33.01 14.40 16.19
CA ASP A 667 -34.17 13.59 16.56
C ASP A 667 -34.67 12.83 15.33
N LEU A 668 -34.59 11.50 15.39
CA LEU A 668 -34.86 10.61 14.25
C LEU A 668 -35.52 9.31 14.72
N VAL A 669 -36.36 8.73 13.85
CA VAL A 669 -36.95 7.40 14.06
C VAL A 669 -36.72 6.55 12.82
N PHE A 670 -36.27 5.32 13.02
CA PHE A 670 -36.02 4.31 12.00
C PHE A 670 -37.03 3.15 12.17
N PRO A 671 -38.06 3.06 11.31
CA PRO A 671 -39.10 2.03 11.41
C PRO A 671 -38.60 0.62 11.05
N THR A 672 -39.26 -0.38 11.62
CA THR A 672 -39.01 -1.81 11.34
C THR A 672 -39.48 -2.21 9.96
N GLY A 673 -38.70 -3.06 9.29
CA GLY A 673 -39.04 -3.59 7.96
C GLY A 673 -38.93 -2.58 6.81
N GLU A 674 -38.48 -1.36 7.09
CA GLU A 674 -38.34 -0.28 6.12
C GLU A 674 -36.85 0.02 5.85
N LEU A 675 -36.56 0.41 4.59
CA LEU A 675 -35.23 0.83 4.15
C LEU A 675 -35.14 2.36 4.23
N THR A 676 -34.26 2.86 5.11
CA THR A 676 -34.06 4.31 5.33
C THR A 676 -32.72 4.78 4.77
N ALA A 677 -32.74 5.79 3.90
CA ALA A 677 -31.54 6.46 3.40
C ALA A 677 -31.22 7.72 4.21
N ILE A 678 -29.98 7.85 4.66
CA ILE A 678 -29.43 9.09 5.23
C ILE A 678 -28.64 9.80 4.12
N ILE A 679 -29.10 10.97 3.74
CA ILE A 679 -28.55 11.78 2.66
C ILE A 679 -28.09 13.12 3.23
N GLY A 680 -26.99 13.65 2.71
CA GLY A 680 -26.46 14.95 3.14
C GLY A 680 -25.14 15.25 2.45
N GLY A 681 -24.73 16.51 2.44
CA GLY A 681 -23.45 16.93 1.87
C GLY A 681 -22.22 16.31 2.58
N SER A 682 -21.05 16.44 1.97
CA SER A 682 -19.77 16.09 2.59
C SER A 682 -19.58 16.89 3.89
N GLY A 683 -19.27 16.20 5.00
CA GLY A 683 -19.11 16.84 6.31
C GLY A 683 -20.41 17.18 7.06
N ALA A 684 -21.59 16.75 6.58
CA ALA A 684 -22.88 16.94 7.27
C ALA A 684 -23.07 16.10 8.56
N GLY A 685 -22.10 15.24 8.92
CA GLY A 685 -22.18 14.40 10.11
C GLY A 685 -22.78 13.00 9.88
N LYS A 686 -22.97 12.54 8.64
CA LYS A 686 -23.53 11.22 8.27
C LYS A 686 -22.85 10.04 8.99
N THR A 687 -21.55 9.84 8.76
CA THR A 687 -20.76 8.78 9.40
C THR A 687 -20.66 8.98 10.91
N SER A 688 -20.63 10.23 11.39
CA SER A 688 -20.65 10.54 12.82
C SER A 688 -21.97 10.09 13.47
N LEU A 689 -23.11 10.31 12.81
CA LEU A 689 -24.41 9.85 13.26
C LEU A 689 -24.47 8.33 13.31
N LEU A 690 -24.03 7.63 12.25
CA LEU A 690 -23.99 6.17 12.23
C LEU A 690 -23.13 5.59 13.37
N ASN A 691 -21.93 6.15 13.57
CA ASN A 691 -21.05 5.72 14.66
C ASN A 691 -21.66 6.00 16.04
N THR A 692 -22.39 7.10 16.19
CA THR A 692 -23.08 7.45 17.44
C THR A 692 -24.23 6.48 17.73
N LEU A 693 -25.03 6.11 16.71
CA LEU A 693 -26.08 5.09 16.82
C LEU A 693 -25.49 3.73 17.26
N LEU A 694 -24.32 3.37 16.73
CA LEU A 694 -23.62 2.14 17.06
C LEU A 694 -22.84 2.19 18.40
N GLY A 695 -22.88 3.30 19.14
CA GLY A 695 -22.11 3.49 20.37
C GLY A 695 -20.58 3.52 20.17
N ARG A 696 -20.11 3.79 18.94
CA ARG A 696 -18.70 3.84 18.52
C ARG A 696 -18.13 5.27 18.59
N THR A 697 -18.50 6.01 19.63
CA THR A 697 -18.07 7.39 19.82
C THR A 697 -16.67 7.43 20.43
N PRO A 698 -15.66 8.01 19.76
CA PRO A 698 -14.32 8.09 20.32
C PRO A 698 -14.28 8.98 21.59
N PRO A 699 -13.35 8.74 22.53
CA PRO A 699 -13.37 9.30 23.88
C PRO A 699 -13.17 10.82 23.93
N ASN A 700 -12.65 11.41 22.86
CA ASN A 700 -12.50 12.85 22.70
C ASN A 700 -13.80 13.56 22.26
N LEU A 701 -14.89 12.82 22.04
CA LEU A 701 -16.19 13.36 21.65
C LEU A 701 -17.19 13.18 22.80
N LYS A 702 -17.85 14.26 23.19
CA LYS A 702 -18.91 14.23 24.21
C LYS A 702 -20.26 14.07 23.53
N MET A 703 -20.97 13.01 23.85
CA MET A 703 -22.35 12.78 23.41
C MET A 703 -23.33 13.40 24.41
N THR A 704 -24.30 14.15 23.91
CA THR A 704 -25.47 14.64 24.63
C THR A 704 -26.75 14.04 24.01
N GLY A 705 -27.86 14.04 24.74
CA GLY A 705 -29.11 13.40 24.29
C GLY A 705 -29.26 11.94 24.69
N SER A 706 -30.23 11.25 24.07
CA SER A 706 -30.51 9.84 24.33
C SER A 706 -30.88 9.05 23.08
N ILE A 707 -30.48 7.78 23.05
CA ILE A 707 -30.78 6.83 21.96
C ILE A 707 -31.67 5.73 22.53
N TYR A 708 -32.69 5.34 21.78
CA TYR A 708 -33.66 4.31 22.16
C TYR A 708 -33.60 3.15 21.16
N TYR A 709 -33.41 1.93 21.66
CA TYR A 709 -33.58 0.70 20.90
C TYR A 709 -34.77 -0.04 21.50
N ASN A 710 -35.87 -0.17 20.75
CA ASN A 710 -37.14 -0.75 21.22
C ASN A 710 -37.63 -0.16 22.54
N GLY A 711 -37.53 1.16 22.69
CA GLY A 711 -37.92 1.85 23.93
C GLY A 711 -36.89 1.77 25.07
N THR A 712 -35.84 0.94 24.97
CA THR A 712 -34.74 0.90 25.93
C THR A 712 -33.86 2.13 25.74
N LYS A 713 -33.82 3.01 26.75
CA LYS A 713 -33.03 4.26 26.73
C LYS A 713 -31.54 3.97 26.99
N ASN A 714 -30.69 4.53 26.14
CA ASN A 714 -29.22 4.45 26.18
C ASN A 714 -28.72 3.02 26.44
N PRO A 715 -29.01 2.07 25.53
CA PRO A 715 -28.60 0.69 25.70
C PRO A 715 -27.07 0.56 25.80
N SER A 716 -26.61 -0.46 26.51
CA SER A 716 -25.18 -0.74 26.60
C SER A 716 -24.62 -1.09 25.22
N LEU A 717 -23.34 -0.80 24.98
CA LEU A 717 -22.65 -1.16 23.73
C LEU A 717 -22.75 -2.65 23.39
N ARG A 718 -22.90 -3.51 24.41
CA ARG A 718 -23.11 -4.95 24.23
C ARG A 718 -24.46 -5.25 23.60
N MET A 719 -25.52 -4.63 24.11
CA MET A 719 -26.87 -4.77 23.56
C MET A 719 -26.93 -4.23 22.12
N ILE A 720 -26.33 -3.07 21.86
CA ILE A 720 -26.27 -2.51 20.51
C ILE A 720 -25.60 -3.47 19.53
N ASN A 721 -24.43 -4.03 19.87
CA ASN A 721 -23.71 -4.97 19.01
C ASN A 721 -24.39 -6.34 18.86
N GLY A 722 -25.26 -6.73 19.79
CA GLY A 722 -26.03 -7.98 19.70
C GLY A 722 -27.19 -7.90 18.70
N VAL A 723 -27.75 -6.70 18.51
CA VAL A 723 -28.99 -6.48 17.76
C VAL A 723 -28.72 -5.77 16.42
N SER A 724 -27.60 -5.06 16.32
CA SER A 724 -27.21 -4.30 15.14
C SER A 724 -25.87 -4.75 14.54
N SER A 725 -25.81 -4.74 13.20
CA SER A 725 -24.58 -4.98 12.45
C SER A 725 -24.19 -3.76 11.61
N TYR A 726 -22.88 -3.56 11.42
CA TYR A 726 -22.34 -2.42 10.69
C TYR A 726 -21.53 -2.85 9.45
N VAL A 727 -21.86 -2.26 8.30
CA VAL A 727 -21.10 -2.38 7.06
C VAL A 727 -20.38 -1.05 6.82
N ARG A 728 -19.05 -1.04 6.95
CA ARG A 728 -18.20 0.15 6.73
C ARG A 728 -18.15 0.53 5.24
N GLN A 729 -17.65 1.72 4.91
CA GLN A 729 -17.47 2.18 3.53
C GLN A 729 -16.51 1.30 2.71
N ASP A 730 -15.35 0.91 3.26
CA ASP A 730 -14.31 0.20 2.52
C ASP A 730 -14.37 -1.33 2.62
N ASP A 731 -14.24 -2.01 1.48
CA ASP A 731 -14.20 -3.48 1.37
C ASP A 731 -12.78 -4.06 1.21
N HIS A 732 -11.73 -3.24 1.31
CA HIS A 732 -10.32 -3.65 1.18
C HIS A 732 -9.84 -4.62 2.29
N PHE A 733 -10.73 -4.96 3.23
CA PHE A 733 -10.46 -5.72 4.44
C PHE A 733 -10.96 -7.18 4.34
N LEU A 734 -11.27 -7.62 3.13
CA LEU A 734 -11.53 -9.03 2.85
C LEU A 734 -10.21 -9.74 2.54
N LEU A 735 -10.07 -10.98 3.01
CA LEU A 735 -8.92 -11.82 2.67
C LEU A 735 -8.96 -12.16 1.17
N SER A 736 -7.97 -11.68 0.41
CA SER A 736 -8.00 -11.68 -1.06
C SER A 736 -7.95 -13.07 -1.69
N HIS A 737 -7.40 -14.08 -1.00
CA HIS A 737 -7.21 -15.43 -1.55
C HIS A 737 -8.27 -16.44 -1.08
N LEU A 738 -9.28 -16.00 -0.33
CA LEU A 738 -10.46 -16.83 -0.01
C LEU A 738 -11.55 -16.67 -1.06
N THR A 739 -12.39 -17.70 -1.22
CA THR A 739 -13.59 -17.59 -2.06
C THR A 739 -14.72 -16.89 -1.31
N VAL A 740 -15.73 -16.41 -2.04
CA VAL A 740 -16.94 -15.82 -1.45
C VAL A 740 -17.60 -16.77 -0.45
N ARG A 741 -17.80 -18.04 -0.85
CA ARG A 741 -18.41 -19.08 -0.02
C ARG A 741 -17.60 -19.35 1.23
N GLU A 742 -16.28 -19.52 1.10
CA GLU A 742 -15.39 -19.74 2.24
C GLU A 742 -15.41 -18.56 3.21
N THR A 743 -15.38 -17.33 2.69
CA THR A 743 -15.42 -16.11 3.51
C THR A 743 -16.68 -16.08 4.38
N LEU A 744 -17.85 -16.39 3.80
CA LEU A 744 -19.11 -16.45 4.53
C LEU A 744 -19.18 -17.66 5.49
N GLN A 745 -18.67 -18.82 5.09
CA GLN A 745 -18.59 -20.00 5.96
C GLN A 745 -17.73 -19.74 7.20
N PHE A 746 -16.55 -19.13 7.05
CA PHE A 746 -15.71 -18.77 8.18
C PHE A 746 -16.36 -17.70 9.06
N ALA A 747 -17.04 -16.71 8.48
CA ALA A 747 -17.81 -15.74 9.24
C ALA A 747 -18.93 -16.41 10.05
N ALA A 748 -19.66 -17.37 9.46
CA ALA A 748 -20.70 -18.17 10.10
C ALA A 748 -20.18 -19.05 11.25
N GLU A 749 -19.08 -19.76 11.03
CA GLU A 749 -18.47 -20.57 12.07
C GLU A 749 -18.04 -19.72 13.27
N LEU A 750 -17.47 -18.53 13.04
CA LEU A 750 -17.04 -17.63 14.10
C LEU A 750 -18.22 -17.00 14.85
N ARG A 751 -19.16 -16.39 14.13
CA ARG A 751 -20.17 -15.50 14.71
C ARG A 751 -21.47 -16.18 15.16
N MET A 752 -21.87 -17.30 14.55
CA MET A 752 -23.10 -18.00 14.95
C MET A 752 -22.90 -18.83 16.21
N GLU A 753 -23.96 -19.05 16.99
CA GLU A 753 -23.94 -19.85 18.22
C GLU A 753 -23.33 -21.25 18.04
N SER A 754 -22.79 -21.82 19.12
CA SER A 754 -22.21 -23.17 19.13
C SER A 754 -23.26 -24.28 19.10
N SER A 755 -24.50 -24.00 19.50
CA SER A 755 -25.66 -24.90 19.45
C SER A 755 -26.01 -25.33 18.02
N VAL A 756 -25.81 -24.44 17.05
CA VAL A 756 -26.13 -24.67 15.63
C VAL A 756 -25.10 -25.61 15.00
N SER A 757 -25.58 -26.67 14.33
CA SER A 757 -24.71 -27.64 13.67
C SER A 757 -23.93 -27.00 12.51
N LYS A 758 -22.76 -27.56 12.18
CA LYS A 758 -21.96 -27.06 11.05
C LYS A 758 -22.71 -27.16 9.71
N ALA A 759 -23.52 -28.19 9.54
CA ALA A 759 -24.35 -28.39 8.34
C ALA A 759 -25.40 -27.27 8.22
N ASP A 760 -26.08 -26.93 9.32
CA ASP A 760 -27.09 -25.88 9.33
C ASP A 760 -26.47 -24.49 9.11
N LYS A 761 -25.27 -24.25 9.68
CA LYS A 761 -24.50 -23.03 9.40
C LYS A 761 -24.19 -22.89 7.92
N TYR A 762 -23.77 -23.98 7.27
CA TYR A 762 -23.44 -23.96 5.86
C TYR A 762 -24.69 -23.84 4.98
N ALA A 763 -25.80 -24.48 5.36
CA ALA A 763 -27.09 -24.30 4.69
C ALA A 763 -27.53 -22.83 4.74
N LYS A 764 -27.45 -22.19 5.90
CA LYS A 764 -27.73 -20.75 6.06
C LYS A 764 -26.78 -19.87 5.25
N VAL A 765 -25.52 -20.26 5.09
CA VAL A 765 -24.59 -19.55 4.20
C VAL A 765 -25.03 -19.65 2.74
N GLU A 766 -25.52 -20.79 2.27
CA GLU A 766 -26.09 -20.90 0.92
C GLU A 766 -27.34 -20.02 0.78
N ASP A 767 -28.23 -19.99 1.78
CA ASP A 767 -29.40 -19.10 1.79
C ASP A 767 -28.99 -17.63 1.71
N ILE A 768 -27.92 -17.23 2.42
CA ILE A 768 -27.36 -15.88 2.36
C ILE A 768 -26.79 -15.60 0.97
N ILE A 769 -26.02 -16.52 0.38
CA ILE A 769 -25.44 -16.39 -0.96
C ILE A 769 -26.54 -16.18 -2.01
N ASP A 770 -27.65 -16.90 -1.88
CA ASP A 770 -28.82 -16.76 -2.75
C ASP A 770 -29.54 -15.43 -2.51
N LEU A 771 -29.73 -15.03 -1.24
CA LEU A 771 -30.36 -13.75 -0.86
C LEU A 771 -29.61 -12.54 -1.43
N ILE A 772 -28.28 -12.56 -1.37
CA ILE A 772 -27.41 -11.49 -1.89
C ILE A 772 -27.08 -11.66 -3.39
N GLY A 773 -27.56 -12.73 -4.04
CA GLY A 773 -27.41 -12.96 -5.47
C GLY A 773 -25.96 -13.16 -5.91
N LEU A 774 -25.19 -13.97 -5.19
CA LEU A 774 -23.77 -14.27 -5.46
C LEU A 774 -23.51 -15.75 -5.83
N ARG A 775 -24.55 -16.49 -6.22
CA ARG A 775 -24.46 -17.94 -6.52
C ARG A 775 -23.37 -18.28 -7.56
N GLU A 776 -23.28 -17.50 -8.63
CA GLU A 776 -22.32 -17.72 -9.72
C GLU A 776 -20.87 -17.45 -9.31
N CYS A 777 -20.64 -16.46 -8.44
CA CYS A 777 -19.30 -16.12 -7.97
C CYS A 777 -18.97 -16.75 -6.60
N ALA A 778 -19.81 -17.67 -6.10
CA ALA A 778 -19.64 -18.29 -4.79
C ALA A 778 -18.25 -18.96 -4.63
N ASN A 779 -17.73 -19.55 -5.70
CA ASN A 779 -16.44 -20.25 -5.71
C ASN A 779 -15.30 -19.41 -6.32
N VAL A 780 -15.54 -18.13 -6.59
CA VAL A 780 -14.53 -17.21 -7.11
C VAL A 780 -13.79 -16.56 -5.92
N ILE A 781 -12.49 -16.34 -6.07
CA ILE A 781 -11.69 -15.62 -5.07
C ILE A 781 -12.15 -14.17 -4.95
N VAL A 782 -12.20 -13.64 -3.72
CA VAL A 782 -12.66 -12.28 -3.46
C VAL A 782 -11.73 -11.25 -4.12
N GLY A 783 -10.41 -11.45 -4.03
CA GLY A 783 -9.39 -10.57 -4.60
C GLY A 783 -9.29 -9.18 -3.96
N ASN A 784 -8.30 -8.41 -4.38
CA ASN A 784 -8.04 -7.02 -4.01
C ASN A 784 -7.50 -6.24 -5.23
N SER A 785 -6.83 -5.10 -5.04
CA SER A 785 -6.25 -4.32 -6.15
C SER A 785 -5.02 -4.98 -6.79
N ALA A 786 -4.28 -5.81 -6.04
CA ALA A 786 -3.10 -6.52 -6.53
C ALA A 786 -3.44 -7.91 -7.12
N VAL A 787 -4.48 -8.56 -6.60
CA VAL A 787 -4.93 -9.90 -6.98
C VAL A 787 -6.36 -9.81 -7.47
N LYS A 788 -6.56 -10.06 -8.76
CA LYS A 788 -7.88 -10.03 -9.39
C LYS A 788 -8.83 -11.05 -8.76
N GLY A 789 -10.08 -10.65 -8.51
CA GLY A 789 -11.13 -11.50 -7.97
C GLY A 789 -12.52 -11.00 -8.32
N CYS A 790 -13.45 -11.07 -7.37
CA CYS A 790 -14.81 -10.54 -7.49
C CYS A 790 -14.83 -9.06 -7.92
N SER A 791 -15.86 -8.68 -8.67
CA SER A 791 -16.07 -7.27 -9.03
C SER A 791 -16.32 -6.41 -7.78
N GLY A 792 -16.12 -5.10 -7.88
CA GLY A 792 -16.30 -4.17 -6.75
C GLY A 792 -17.64 -4.37 -6.01
N GLY A 793 -18.75 -4.47 -6.74
CA GLY A 793 -20.04 -4.64 -6.07
C GLY A 793 -20.43 -6.09 -5.77
N GLN A 794 -19.74 -7.08 -6.34
CA GLN A 794 -19.78 -8.43 -5.78
C GLN A 794 -19.12 -8.44 -4.40
N ARG A 795 -17.91 -7.86 -4.27
CA ARG A 795 -17.22 -7.72 -2.96
C ARG A 795 -18.07 -6.95 -1.96
N ARG A 796 -18.75 -5.90 -2.39
CA ARG A 796 -19.68 -5.15 -1.51
C ARG A 796 -20.79 -6.01 -0.95
N ARG A 797 -21.41 -6.84 -1.80
CA ARG A 797 -22.43 -7.80 -1.37
C ARG A 797 -21.85 -8.88 -0.46
N VAL A 798 -20.59 -9.29 -0.64
CA VAL A 798 -19.89 -10.17 0.31
C VAL A 798 -19.76 -9.50 1.68
N SER A 799 -19.32 -8.24 1.75
CA SER A 799 -19.24 -7.48 3.01
C SER A 799 -20.58 -7.39 3.73
N ILE A 800 -21.67 -7.19 2.98
CA ILE A 800 -23.05 -7.23 3.51
C ILE A 800 -23.37 -8.64 4.02
N GLY A 801 -23.09 -9.68 3.23
CA GLY A 801 -23.32 -11.08 3.58
C GLY A 801 -22.64 -11.49 4.90
N ILE A 802 -21.40 -11.04 5.14
CA ILE A 802 -20.66 -11.30 6.39
C ILE A 802 -21.43 -10.78 7.62
N GLN A 803 -22.13 -9.65 7.48
CA GLN A 803 -22.92 -9.05 8.54
C GLN A 803 -24.32 -9.67 8.70
N LEU A 804 -24.84 -10.32 7.66
CA LEU A 804 -26.14 -11.02 7.68
C LEU A 804 -26.09 -12.40 8.33
N VAL A 805 -24.90 -12.99 8.45
CA VAL A 805 -24.67 -14.27 9.12
C VAL A 805 -25.29 -14.35 10.52
N THR A 806 -25.26 -13.24 11.27
CA THR A 806 -25.81 -13.13 12.62
C THR A 806 -27.30 -12.79 12.66
N GLU A 807 -27.97 -12.68 11.50
CA GLU A 807 -29.36 -12.23 11.38
C GLU A 807 -29.70 -11.00 12.23
N PRO A 808 -28.95 -9.89 12.04
CA PRO A 808 -29.19 -8.68 12.83
C PRO A 808 -30.60 -8.14 12.59
N ALA A 809 -31.23 -7.66 13.65
CA ALA A 809 -32.53 -7.00 13.57
C ALA A 809 -32.39 -5.59 12.97
N CYS A 810 -31.24 -4.94 13.20
CA CYS A 810 -30.86 -3.70 12.53
C CYS A 810 -29.57 -3.82 11.71
N LEU A 811 -29.62 -3.44 10.44
CA LEU A 811 -28.45 -3.38 9.56
C LEU A 811 -28.12 -1.93 9.21
N ILE A 812 -26.93 -1.47 9.62
CA ILE A 812 -26.44 -0.12 9.37
C ILE A 812 -25.32 -0.18 8.33
N LEU A 813 -25.40 0.61 7.25
CA LEU A 813 -24.41 0.63 6.17
C LEU A 813 -23.89 2.04 5.89
N ASP A 814 -22.58 2.21 5.84
CA ASP A 814 -21.97 3.48 5.42
C ASP A 814 -21.62 3.43 3.93
N GLU A 815 -22.27 4.27 3.14
CA GLU A 815 -22.09 4.45 1.69
C GLU A 815 -22.02 3.12 0.90
N PRO A 816 -23.06 2.27 0.93
CA PRO A 816 -23.02 0.95 0.29
C PRO A 816 -22.92 0.98 -1.23
N THR A 817 -23.18 2.11 -1.88
CA THR A 817 -23.14 2.27 -3.33
C THR A 817 -21.89 3.00 -3.83
N SER A 818 -20.96 3.38 -2.94
CA SER A 818 -19.78 4.14 -3.31
C SER A 818 -18.81 3.32 -4.18
N GLY A 819 -18.25 3.94 -5.21
CA GLY A 819 -17.31 3.29 -6.14
C GLY A 819 -17.93 2.19 -7.02
N LEU A 820 -19.26 2.04 -7.04
CA LEU A 820 -19.95 1.04 -7.85
C LEU A 820 -20.55 1.60 -9.13
N ASP A 821 -20.66 0.75 -10.14
CA ASP A 821 -21.45 1.09 -11.30
C ASP A 821 -22.95 1.07 -11.02
N ALA A 822 -23.73 1.68 -11.89
CA ALA A 822 -25.12 1.99 -11.59
C ALA A 822 -26.01 0.75 -11.46
N LEU A 823 -25.83 -0.20 -12.37
CA LEU A 823 -26.55 -1.48 -12.30
C LEU A 823 -26.14 -2.23 -11.05
N THR A 824 -24.84 -2.29 -10.77
CA THR A 824 -24.33 -2.98 -9.59
C THR A 824 -24.80 -2.30 -8.29
N ALA A 825 -24.85 -0.97 -8.24
CA ALA A 825 -25.36 -0.19 -7.12
C ALA A 825 -26.87 -0.44 -6.91
N LYS A 826 -27.66 -0.46 -7.99
CA LYS A 826 -29.08 -0.82 -7.94
C LYS A 826 -29.28 -2.23 -7.41
N ALA A 827 -28.49 -3.19 -7.90
CA ALA A 827 -28.54 -4.57 -7.42
C ALA A 827 -28.24 -4.65 -5.90
N VAL A 828 -27.25 -3.89 -5.40
CA VAL A 828 -26.97 -3.80 -3.96
C VAL A 828 -28.17 -3.24 -3.19
N VAL A 829 -28.78 -2.14 -3.64
CA VAL A 829 -29.94 -1.54 -2.95
C VAL A 829 -31.18 -2.42 -3.04
N LEU A 830 -31.41 -3.13 -4.14
CA LEU A 830 -32.45 -4.16 -4.25
C LEU A 830 -32.25 -5.28 -3.24
N THR A 831 -31.01 -5.73 -3.05
CA THR A 831 -30.67 -6.68 -1.98
C THR A 831 -31.00 -6.09 -0.60
N LEU A 832 -30.66 -4.83 -0.33
CA LEU A 832 -31.02 -4.15 0.94
C LEU A 832 -32.54 -4.05 1.12
N LYS A 833 -33.29 -3.79 0.05
CA LYS A 833 -34.75 -3.74 0.09
C LYS A 833 -35.35 -5.11 0.42
N ARG A 834 -34.82 -6.19 -0.16
CA ARG A 834 -35.23 -7.56 0.17
C ARG A 834 -34.92 -7.91 1.63
N ILE A 835 -33.77 -7.46 2.15
CA ILE A 835 -33.40 -7.61 3.56
C ILE A 835 -34.37 -6.83 4.46
N ALA A 836 -34.72 -5.59 4.11
CA ALA A 836 -35.72 -4.82 4.87
C ALA A 836 -37.09 -5.51 4.86
N ALA A 837 -37.55 -5.96 3.69
CA ALA A 837 -38.84 -6.65 3.51
C ALA A 837 -38.98 -7.94 4.33
N SER A 838 -37.86 -8.52 4.80
CA SER A 838 -37.86 -9.65 5.74
C SER A 838 -38.10 -9.26 7.20
N GLY A 839 -38.46 -8.00 7.48
CA GLY A 839 -38.76 -7.49 8.83
C GLY A 839 -37.60 -6.76 9.53
N ARG A 840 -36.48 -6.51 8.83
CA ARG A 840 -35.27 -5.89 9.41
C ARG A 840 -35.26 -4.38 9.22
N THR A 841 -34.73 -3.65 10.20
CA THR A 841 -34.52 -2.20 10.09
C THR A 841 -33.22 -1.94 9.34
N VAL A 842 -33.27 -1.41 8.13
CA VAL A 842 -32.07 -1.16 7.32
C VAL A 842 -31.84 0.34 7.18
N VAL A 843 -30.69 0.82 7.66
CA VAL A 843 -30.29 2.23 7.58
C VAL A 843 -29.01 2.32 6.77
N CYS A 844 -28.99 3.13 5.72
CA CYS A 844 -27.77 3.34 4.95
C CYS A 844 -27.52 4.82 4.67
N THR A 845 -26.25 5.24 4.67
CA THR A 845 -25.89 6.57 4.14
C THR A 845 -25.68 6.46 2.64
N ILE A 846 -26.21 7.41 1.87
CA ILE A 846 -26.01 7.44 0.42
C ILE A 846 -25.67 8.86 -0.01
N HIS A 847 -24.60 8.98 -0.80
CA HIS A 847 -24.07 10.27 -1.22
C HIS A 847 -24.93 10.93 -2.31
N GLN A 848 -25.44 10.17 -3.29
CA GLN A 848 -26.39 10.61 -4.32
C GLN A 848 -27.00 9.38 -5.02
N PRO A 849 -28.25 8.96 -4.70
CA PRO A 849 -28.89 7.86 -5.41
C PRO A 849 -29.46 8.32 -6.75
N ARG A 850 -29.37 7.45 -7.76
CA ARG A 850 -30.08 7.61 -9.03
C ARG A 850 -31.60 7.57 -8.84
N ALA A 851 -32.36 8.11 -9.80
CA ALA A 851 -33.82 8.16 -9.76
C ALA A 851 -34.47 6.77 -9.58
N ASP A 852 -33.91 5.74 -10.22
CA ASP A 852 -34.42 4.37 -10.13
C ASP A 852 -34.03 3.67 -8.81
N ILE A 853 -32.94 4.10 -8.17
CA ILE A 853 -32.55 3.65 -6.83
C ILE A 853 -33.36 4.40 -5.76
N TRP A 854 -33.65 5.68 -5.98
CA TRP A 854 -34.41 6.54 -5.07
C TRP A 854 -35.78 5.94 -4.71
N GLN A 855 -36.48 5.41 -5.72
CA GLN A 855 -37.79 4.78 -5.55
C GLN A 855 -37.76 3.49 -4.71
N LEU A 856 -36.57 2.93 -4.42
CA LEU A 856 -36.45 1.74 -3.59
C LEU A 856 -36.48 2.06 -2.09
N PHE A 857 -36.18 3.30 -1.70
CA PHE A 857 -36.19 3.74 -0.29
C PHE A 857 -37.60 3.99 0.20
N ASP A 858 -37.89 3.58 1.43
CA ASP A 858 -39.16 3.86 2.10
C ASP A 858 -39.11 5.24 2.77
N ASN A 859 -37.99 5.52 3.46
CA ASN A 859 -37.75 6.75 4.20
C ASN A 859 -36.44 7.41 3.82
N VAL A 860 -36.37 8.72 4.01
CA VAL A 860 -35.15 9.52 3.88
C VAL A 860 -34.96 10.44 5.08
N VAL A 861 -33.71 10.57 5.51
CA VAL A 861 -33.24 11.57 6.47
C VAL A 861 -32.27 12.50 5.76
N LEU A 862 -32.55 13.80 5.78
CA LEU A 862 -31.71 14.83 5.16
C LEU A 862 -30.92 15.58 6.23
N LEU A 863 -29.61 15.35 6.26
CA LEU A 863 -28.65 16.03 7.14
C LEU A 863 -27.98 17.19 6.43
N VAL A 864 -27.89 18.32 7.14
CA VAL A 864 -27.23 19.54 6.67
C VAL A 864 -25.96 19.84 7.47
N THR A 865 -25.11 20.71 6.91
CA THR A 865 -23.85 21.12 7.54
C THR A 865 -24.05 21.61 8.98
N GLY A 866 -23.20 21.12 9.88
CA GLY A 866 -23.34 21.31 11.33
C GLY A 866 -24.16 20.22 12.03
N GLY A 867 -24.53 19.16 11.31
CA GLY A 867 -25.17 17.97 11.88
C GLY A 867 -26.59 18.22 12.38
N ARG A 868 -27.34 19.02 11.62
CA ARG A 868 -28.76 19.35 11.87
C ARG A 868 -29.63 18.59 10.86
N VAL A 869 -30.88 18.33 11.22
CA VAL A 869 -31.86 17.65 10.35
C VAL A 869 -32.71 18.70 9.63
N ALA A 870 -32.82 18.59 8.31
CA ALA A 870 -33.70 19.43 7.50
C ALA A 870 -35.01 18.72 7.11
N TYR A 871 -35.00 17.38 7.06
CA TYR A 871 -36.16 16.55 6.78
C TYR A 871 -35.95 15.12 7.30
N SER A 872 -37.02 14.48 7.76
CA SER A 872 -37.06 13.05 8.10
C SER A 872 -38.47 12.52 7.84
N GLY A 873 -38.61 11.52 6.96
CA GLY A 873 -39.93 10.97 6.63
C GLY A 873 -39.94 10.11 5.37
N ARG A 874 -41.14 9.77 4.89
CA ARG A 874 -41.35 8.93 3.69
C ARG A 874 -40.91 9.63 2.42
N VAL A 875 -40.30 8.87 1.50
CA VAL A 875 -39.79 9.39 0.22
C VAL A 875 -40.87 10.07 -0.62
N ASP A 876 -42.10 9.53 -0.65
CA ASP A 876 -43.21 10.05 -1.44
C ASP A 876 -43.62 11.49 -1.04
N LYS A 877 -43.41 11.86 0.22
CA LYS A 877 -43.80 13.17 0.79
C LYS A 877 -42.71 14.23 0.68
N VAL A 878 -41.51 13.87 0.23
CA VAL A 878 -40.36 14.78 0.16
C VAL A 878 -40.65 15.92 -0.82
N VAL A 879 -41.17 15.61 -2.00
CA VAL A 879 -41.43 16.62 -3.04
C VAL A 879 -42.49 17.62 -2.58
N GLU A 880 -43.55 17.14 -1.93
CA GLU A 880 -44.60 17.99 -1.34
C GLU A 880 -44.03 18.92 -0.26
N TYR A 881 -43.20 18.40 0.65
CA TYR A 881 -42.57 19.20 1.71
C TYR A 881 -41.71 20.36 1.17
N PHE A 882 -40.93 20.10 0.12
CA PHE A 882 -40.10 21.13 -0.50
C PHE A 882 -40.93 22.12 -1.34
N ALA A 883 -41.97 21.64 -2.03
CA ALA A 883 -42.90 22.51 -2.77
C ALA A 883 -43.64 23.46 -1.83
N ASP A 884 -44.10 22.98 -0.67
CA ASP A 884 -44.72 23.80 0.37
C ASP A 884 -43.72 24.79 1.00
N ALA A 885 -42.41 24.56 0.86
CA ALA A 885 -41.35 25.47 1.28
C ALA A 885 -40.96 26.48 0.19
N GLY A 886 -41.62 26.45 -0.97
CA GLY A 886 -41.37 27.33 -2.10
C GLY A 886 -40.29 26.83 -3.06
N TYR A 887 -39.84 25.58 -2.92
CA TYR A 887 -38.79 24.98 -3.73
C TYR A 887 -39.37 23.87 -4.64
N VAL A 888 -39.51 24.17 -5.94
CA VAL A 888 -40.07 23.23 -6.93
C VAL A 888 -38.96 22.50 -7.69
N VAL A 889 -39.12 21.19 -7.88
CA VAL A 889 -38.15 20.35 -8.61
C VAL A 889 -38.13 20.73 -10.10
N PRO A 890 -36.98 21.12 -10.67
CA PRO A 890 -36.86 21.43 -12.09
C PRO A 890 -37.03 20.19 -12.99
N MET A 891 -37.47 20.41 -14.25
CA MET A 891 -37.63 19.34 -15.24
C MET A 891 -36.31 18.59 -15.51
N PHE A 892 -36.37 17.26 -15.67
CA PHE A 892 -35.21 16.37 -15.90
C PHE A 892 -34.15 16.37 -14.79
N THR A 893 -34.51 16.82 -13.60
CA THR A 893 -33.64 16.80 -12.42
C THR A 893 -34.02 15.65 -11.51
N ASN A 894 -33.01 14.91 -11.04
CA ASN A 894 -33.20 13.84 -10.09
C ASN A 894 -33.57 14.44 -8.72
N VAL A 895 -34.64 13.95 -8.07
CA VAL A 895 -35.14 14.49 -6.80
C VAL A 895 -34.08 14.52 -5.68
N PRO A 896 -33.27 13.45 -5.46
CA PRO A 896 -32.20 13.45 -4.47
C PRO A 896 -31.13 14.53 -4.71
N ASP A 897 -30.82 14.81 -5.98
CA ASP A 897 -29.83 15.85 -6.32
C ASP A 897 -30.38 17.23 -5.95
N PHE A 898 -31.66 17.48 -6.26
CA PHE A 898 -32.35 18.73 -5.96
C PHE A 898 -32.43 19.02 -4.45
N ILE A 899 -32.84 18.04 -3.64
CA ILE A 899 -32.96 18.23 -2.19
C ILE A 899 -31.58 18.44 -1.53
N LEU A 900 -30.54 17.77 -2.04
CA LEU A 900 -29.17 17.94 -1.57
C LEU A 900 -28.63 19.32 -1.89
N ASP A 901 -28.84 19.81 -3.10
CA ASP A 901 -28.42 21.16 -3.51
C ASP A 901 -29.09 22.22 -2.65
N THR A 902 -30.41 22.11 -2.49
CA THR A 902 -31.22 23.06 -1.70
C THR A 902 -30.81 23.04 -0.22
N ALA A 903 -30.38 21.88 0.29
CA ALA A 903 -29.98 21.70 1.68
C ALA A 903 -28.46 21.88 1.92
N SER A 904 -27.71 22.30 0.90
CA SER A 904 -26.26 22.53 0.98
C SER A 904 -25.92 24.02 1.01
N VAL A 905 -24.89 24.39 1.79
CA VAL A 905 -24.37 25.76 1.81
C VAL A 905 -23.25 25.89 0.78
N ASN A 906 -23.36 26.87 -0.11
CA ASN A 906 -22.39 27.11 -1.16
C ASN A 906 -21.37 28.16 -0.72
N LEU A 907 -20.11 27.77 -0.51
CA LEU A 907 -19.04 28.62 0.05
C LEU A 907 -18.25 29.41 -1.00
N ARG A 908 -18.70 29.50 -2.26
CA ARG A 908 -17.91 30.08 -3.35
C ARG A 908 -17.83 31.60 -3.35
N SER A 909 -18.88 32.26 -2.87
CA SER A 909 -18.89 33.70 -2.66
C SER A 909 -19.62 33.99 -1.36
N ILE A 910 -19.24 35.08 -0.71
CA ILE A 910 -19.87 35.52 0.55
C ILE A 910 -21.38 35.72 0.34
N GLU A 911 -21.77 36.24 -0.82
CA GLU A 911 -23.16 36.45 -1.22
C GLU A 911 -23.96 35.13 -1.34
N LEU A 912 -23.44 34.13 -2.08
CA LEU A 912 -24.08 32.82 -2.21
C LEU A 912 -24.11 32.07 -0.88
N GLU A 913 -23.07 32.22 -0.07
CA GLU A 913 -23.00 31.59 1.25
C GLU A 913 -24.11 32.14 2.15
N GLU A 914 -24.30 33.47 2.20
CA GLU A 914 -25.36 34.08 2.98
C GLU A 914 -26.76 33.67 2.49
N GLU A 915 -26.98 33.64 1.18
CA GLU A 915 -28.25 33.22 0.58
C GLU A 915 -28.57 31.75 0.89
N THR A 916 -27.63 30.85 0.59
CA THR A 916 -27.82 29.41 0.81
C THR A 916 -27.92 29.06 2.30
N ARG A 917 -27.19 29.76 3.17
CA ARG A 917 -27.27 29.58 4.63
C ARG A 917 -28.64 30.02 5.16
N LYS A 918 -29.24 31.09 4.64
CA LYS A 918 -30.62 31.50 4.97
C LYS A 918 -31.61 30.41 4.59
N THR A 919 -31.51 29.88 3.37
CA THR A 919 -32.34 28.77 2.88
C THR A 919 -32.25 27.54 3.77
N VAL A 920 -31.02 27.09 4.10
CA VAL A 920 -30.80 25.94 4.96
C VAL A 920 -31.36 26.15 6.38
N ASN A 921 -31.18 27.34 6.96
CA ASN A 921 -31.71 27.63 8.28
C ASN A 921 -33.25 27.63 8.29
N ALA A 922 -33.89 28.21 7.26
CA ALA A 922 -35.35 28.19 7.13
C ALA A 922 -35.92 26.77 7.07
N LEU A 923 -35.25 25.86 6.34
CA LEU A 923 -35.63 24.44 6.26
C LEU A 923 -35.49 23.72 7.61
N VAL A 924 -34.40 23.99 8.33
CA VAL A 924 -34.15 23.40 9.67
C VAL A 924 -35.17 23.91 10.69
N ASP A 925 -35.46 25.22 10.70
CA ASP A 925 -36.41 25.82 11.63
C ASP A 925 -37.83 25.30 11.39
N ARG A 926 -38.21 25.12 10.12
CA ARG A 926 -39.47 24.49 9.73
C ARG A 926 -39.58 23.06 10.25
N PHE A 927 -38.53 22.26 10.08
CA PHE A 927 -38.50 20.88 10.60
C PHE A 927 -38.60 20.85 12.12
N ASN A 928 -37.86 21.73 12.81
CA ASN A 928 -37.88 21.84 14.27
C ASN A 928 -39.26 22.22 14.83
N THR A 929 -40.05 23.00 14.09
CA THR A 929 -41.41 23.39 14.52
C THR A 929 -42.37 22.19 14.53
N ASN A 930 -42.21 21.24 13.60
CA ASN A 930 -43.04 20.03 13.48
C ASN A 930 -42.49 18.82 14.27
N LYS A 931 -41.38 19.00 14.98
CA LYS A 931 -40.56 17.96 15.62
C LYS A 931 -41.28 17.19 16.73
N HIS A 932 -42.09 17.87 17.54
CA HIS A 932 -42.68 17.30 18.76
C HIS A 932 -43.87 16.37 18.51
N GLU A 933 -44.65 16.57 17.44
CA GLU A 933 -45.81 15.72 17.11
C GLU A 933 -45.41 14.32 16.59
N ILE A 934 -44.34 14.26 15.78
CA ILE A 934 -43.89 13.03 15.13
C ILE A 934 -43.24 12.08 16.16
N LEU A 935 -42.42 12.62 17.06
CA LEU A 935 -41.69 11.84 18.07
C LEU A 935 -42.63 11.29 19.16
N ALA A 936 -43.60 12.10 19.60
CA ALA A 936 -44.59 11.71 20.60
C ALA A 936 -45.52 10.58 20.11
N SER A 937 -45.93 10.61 18.84
CA SER A 937 -46.83 9.61 18.25
C SER A 937 -46.17 8.27 17.92
N LEU A 938 -44.85 8.26 17.68
CA LEU A 938 -44.07 7.04 17.42
C LEU A 938 -43.61 6.34 18.70
N LEU A 939 -43.21 7.10 19.73
CA LEU A 939 -42.86 6.55 21.04
C LEU A 939 -44.07 5.96 21.79
N SER A 940 -45.28 6.47 21.54
CA SER A 940 -46.51 5.96 22.18
C SER A 940 -47.05 4.65 21.59
N LYS A 941 -46.61 4.24 20.39
CA LYS A 941 -47.11 3.04 19.69
C LYS A 941 -46.25 1.78 19.87
N GLY A 942 -45.04 1.90 20.44
CA GLY A 942 -44.18 0.75 20.71
C GLY A 942 -44.61 0.02 21.97
N SER A 943 -45.05 -1.24 21.86
CA SER A 943 -45.10 -2.13 23.01
C SER A 943 -43.67 -2.29 23.56
N LEU A 944 -43.43 -1.86 24.81
CA LEU A 944 -42.17 -2.13 25.52
C LEU A 944 -42.06 -3.64 25.75
N GLY A 945 -41.48 -4.37 24.81
CA GLY A 945 -40.88 -5.67 25.09
C GLY A 945 -39.50 -5.42 25.71
N GLU A 946 -39.21 -6.03 26.85
CA GLU A 946 -37.84 -6.10 27.36
C GLU A 946 -37.00 -6.84 26.31
N LEU A 947 -36.05 -6.14 25.67
CA LEU A 947 -35.04 -6.84 24.88
C LEU A 947 -34.28 -7.75 25.84
N ALA A 948 -34.38 -9.07 25.62
CA ALA A 948 -33.49 -10.00 26.26
C ALA A 948 -32.04 -9.52 26.02
N GLU A 949 -31.20 -9.51 27.06
CA GLU A 949 -29.77 -9.29 26.91
C GLU A 949 -29.18 -10.42 26.06
N VAL A 950 -29.23 -10.27 24.73
CA VAL A 950 -28.47 -11.10 23.82
C VAL A 950 -27.02 -10.81 24.15
N ASN A 951 -26.32 -11.79 24.70
CA ASN A 951 -24.88 -11.70 24.95
C ASN A 951 -24.19 -11.93 23.60
N PRO A 952 -23.64 -10.91 22.90
CA PRO A 952 -22.71 -11.16 21.82
C PRO A 952 -21.45 -11.76 22.44
N GLN A 953 -21.43 -13.09 22.57
CA GLN A 953 -20.25 -13.80 23.02
C GLN A 953 -19.24 -13.77 21.89
N PHE A 954 -18.11 -13.09 22.12
CA PHE A 954 -16.89 -13.35 21.37
C PHE A 954 -16.75 -14.86 21.21
N ALA A 955 -16.40 -15.32 20.01
CA ALA A 955 -16.07 -16.73 19.85
C ALA A 955 -14.97 -17.08 20.88
N SER A 956 -15.30 -17.98 21.81
CA SER A 956 -14.36 -18.44 22.83
C SER A 956 -13.08 -18.93 22.16
N PHE A 957 -11.95 -18.82 22.85
CA PHE A 957 -10.64 -19.18 22.30
C PHE A 957 -10.66 -20.57 21.65
N SER A 958 -11.23 -21.57 22.32
CA SER A 958 -11.31 -22.96 21.83
C SER A 958 -12.12 -23.12 20.55
N LYS A 959 -13.07 -22.21 20.28
CA LYS A 959 -13.87 -22.19 19.05
C LYS A 959 -13.18 -21.37 17.97
N ALA A 960 -12.74 -20.16 18.29
CA ALA A 960 -12.14 -19.24 17.34
C ALA A 960 -10.81 -19.76 16.79
N PHE A 961 -9.95 -20.30 17.65
CA PHE A 961 -8.61 -20.76 17.29
C PHE A 961 -8.59 -21.77 16.11
N PRO A 962 -9.28 -22.93 16.16
CA PRO A 962 -9.22 -23.90 15.07
C PRO A 962 -9.80 -23.36 13.76
N ILE A 963 -10.83 -22.50 13.84
CA ILE A 963 -11.45 -21.88 12.67
C ILE A 963 -10.49 -20.88 12.01
N LEU A 964 -9.88 -20.01 12.81
CA LEU A 964 -8.91 -19.03 12.35
C LEU A 964 -7.67 -19.71 11.76
N THR A 965 -7.17 -20.77 12.40
CA THR A 965 -6.03 -21.52 11.88
C THR A 965 -6.36 -22.13 10.52
N ARG A 966 -7.52 -22.79 10.37
CA ARG A 966 -7.98 -23.33 9.08
C ARG A 966 -8.13 -22.22 8.03
N ARG A 967 -8.76 -21.09 8.39
CA ARG A 967 -8.97 -19.94 7.51
C ARG A 967 -7.65 -19.38 7.01
N SER A 968 -6.74 -19.11 7.93
CA SER A 968 -5.43 -18.54 7.62
C SER A 968 -4.58 -19.53 6.84
N PHE A 969 -4.62 -20.83 7.14
CA PHE A 969 -3.92 -21.86 6.38
C PHE A 969 -4.36 -21.89 4.91
N VAL A 970 -5.68 -21.88 4.64
CA VAL A 970 -6.20 -21.85 3.26
C VAL A 970 -5.78 -20.57 2.53
N ASN A 971 -5.89 -19.42 3.21
CA ASN A 971 -5.49 -18.13 2.64
C ASN A 971 -4.01 -18.14 2.27
N THR A 972 -3.13 -18.50 3.20
CA THR A 972 -1.68 -18.52 2.97
C THR A 972 -1.34 -19.57 1.91
N PHE A 973 -1.94 -20.77 1.92
CA PHE A 973 -1.57 -21.86 1.00
C PHE A 973 -1.82 -21.50 -0.47
N ARG A 974 -2.83 -20.66 -0.72
CA ARG A 974 -3.10 -20.12 -2.06
C ARG A 974 -2.14 -19.00 -2.46
N GLN A 975 -1.42 -18.41 -1.51
CA GLN A 975 -0.37 -17.43 -1.73
C GLN A 975 1.00 -18.10 -1.92
N LYS A 976 1.21 -18.66 -3.11
CA LYS A 976 2.42 -19.43 -3.43
C LYS A 976 3.73 -18.66 -3.20
N SER A 977 3.73 -17.36 -3.44
CA SER A 977 4.90 -16.49 -3.22
C SER A 977 5.32 -16.44 -1.75
N LEU A 978 4.38 -16.43 -0.80
CA LEU A 978 4.69 -16.38 0.63
C LEU A 978 5.32 -17.68 1.14
N TYR A 979 4.74 -18.82 0.75
CA TYR A 979 5.29 -20.14 1.11
C TYR A 979 6.69 -20.31 0.56
N PHE A 980 6.89 -19.93 -0.71
CA PHE A 980 8.19 -20.00 -1.35
C PHE A 980 9.21 -19.14 -0.60
N ASN A 981 8.88 -17.87 -0.32
CA ASN A 981 9.80 -16.97 0.38
C ASN A 981 10.13 -17.47 1.78
N ARG A 982 9.16 -17.88 2.60
CA ARG A 982 9.41 -18.32 3.99
C ARG A 982 10.28 -19.57 4.11
N ILE A 983 10.09 -20.55 3.23
CA ILE A 983 10.84 -21.82 3.29
C ILE A 983 12.20 -21.67 2.59
N PHE A 984 12.23 -21.11 1.39
CA PHE A 984 13.44 -21.12 0.57
C PHE A 984 14.40 -19.98 0.91
N GLN A 985 13.94 -18.84 1.44
CA GLN A 985 14.84 -17.75 1.81
C GLN A 985 15.94 -18.17 2.82
N PRO A 986 15.63 -18.79 3.98
CA PRO A 986 16.67 -19.22 4.91
C PRO A 986 17.55 -20.33 4.30
N VAL A 987 16.98 -21.21 3.49
CA VAL A 987 17.74 -22.29 2.82
C VAL A 987 18.70 -21.76 1.76
N ILE A 988 18.29 -20.79 0.94
CA ILE A 988 19.15 -20.13 -0.06
C ILE A 988 20.31 -19.44 0.65
N MET A 989 20.05 -18.77 1.77
CA MET A 989 21.09 -18.17 2.60
C MET A 989 22.08 -19.22 3.12
N ALA A 990 21.58 -20.34 3.66
CA ALA A 990 22.42 -21.44 4.12
C ALA A 990 23.25 -22.06 2.99
N ILE A 991 22.67 -22.24 1.80
CA ILE A 991 23.38 -22.71 0.61
C ILE A 991 24.53 -21.77 0.26
N ILE A 992 24.26 -20.46 0.22
CA ILE A 992 25.27 -19.44 -0.06
C ILE A 992 26.41 -19.54 0.96
N ILE A 993 26.10 -19.52 2.26
CA ILE A 993 27.13 -19.62 3.31
C ILE A 993 27.95 -20.89 3.13
N THR A 994 27.27 -22.03 3.06
CA THR A 994 27.92 -23.34 2.96
C THR A 994 28.86 -23.46 1.76
N ILE A 995 28.49 -22.92 0.60
CA ILE A 995 29.30 -22.97 -0.63
C ILE A 995 30.68 -22.32 -0.45
N PHE A 996 30.79 -21.29 0.40
CA PHE A 996 32.06 -20.61 0.67
C PHE A 996 32.96 -21.40 1.64
N PHE A 997 32.38 -22.09 2.61
CA PHE A 997 33.13 -22.76 3.69
C PHE A 997 33.36 -24.26 3.44
N ALA A 998 32.69 -24.88 2.47
CA ALA A 998 32.75 -26.32 2.26
C ALA A 998 33.92 -26.77 1.35
N PRO A 999 34.62 -27.86 1.70
CA PRO A 999 34.64 -28.58 2.98
C PRO A 999 35.64 -27.97 3.97
N LEU A 1000 35.30 -27.91 5.27
CA LEU A 1000 36.22 -27.45 6.32
C LEU A 1000 37.23 -28.56 6.68
N GLY A 1001 38.53 -28.24 6.61
CA GLY A 1001 39.61 -29.14 7.05
C GLY A 1001 39.89 -29.05 8.56
N ASN A 1002 41.05 -29.59 8.97
CA ASN A 1002 41.59 -29.49 10.33
C ASN A 1002 42.92 -28.72 10.39
N GLY A 1003 43.27 -27.99 9.34
CA GLY A 1003 44.47 -27.15 9.31
C GLY A 1003 44.33 -25.89 10.17
N PRO A 1004 45.42 -25.13 10.35
CA PRO A 1004 45.42 -23.93 11.20
C PRO A 1004 44.48 -22.82 10.72
N SER A 1005 44.29 -22.66 9.40
CA SER A 1005 43.34 -21.71 8.82
C SER A 1005 41.87 -22.13 9.03
N ASP A 1006 41.60 -23.42 9.20
CA ASP A 1006 40.24 -23.95 9.37
C ASP A 1006 39.62 -23.57 10.73
N VAL A 1007 40.45 -23.22 11.74
CA VAL A 1007 39.96 -22.69 13.02
C VAL A 1007 39.17 -21.40 12.80
N ILE A 1008 39.73 -20.48 12.01
CA ILE A 1008 39.10 -19.19 11.68
C ILE A 1008 37.87 -19.41 10.80
N SER A 1009 37.98 -20.28 9.77
CA SER A 1009 36.86 -20.63 8.91
C SER A 1009 35.67 -21.24 9.69
N ARG A 1010 35.93 -22.07 10.71
CA ARG A 1010 34.89 -22.59 11.60
C ARG A 1010 34.20 -21.48 12.38
N PHE A 1011 34.93 -20.54 12.97
CA PHE A 1011 34.31 -19.36 13.60
C PHE A 1011 33.52 -18.50 12.62
N GLY A 1012 33.99 -18.40 11.37
CA GLY A 1012 33.27 -17.73 10.30
C GLY A 1012 31.89 -18.33 10.07
N VAL A 1013 31.80 -19.65 9.87
CA VAL A 1013 30.51 -20.35 9.74
C VAL A 1013 29.63 -20.11 10.96
N LEU A 1014 30.20 -20.21 12.16
CA LEU A 1014 29.46 -20.04 13.42
C LEU A 1014 28.89 -18.62 13.56
N GLN A 1015 29.68 -17.59 13.26
CA GLN A 1015 29.23 -16.20 13.32
C GLN A 1015 28.15 -15.92 12.27
N GLU A 1016 28.30 -16.45 11.06
CA GLU A 1016 27.37 -16.31 9.93
C GLU A 1016 26.03 -17.04 10.13
N THR A 1017 25.84 -17.72 11.27
CA THR A 1017 24.51 -18.17 11.69
C THR A 1017 23.65 -17.03 12.27
N SER A 1018 24.26 -16.01 12.86
CA SER A 1018 23.56 -14.90 13.52
C SER A 1018 22.67 -14.08 12.58
N PRO A 1019 23.08 -13.77 11.34
CA PRO A 1019 22.25 -13.00 10.41
C PRO A 1019 20.95 -13.69 9.97
N ILE A 1020 20.77 -14.99 10.25
CA ILE A 1020 19.52 -15.73 9.97
C ILE A 1020 18.32 -15.11 10.70
N VAL A 1021 18.53 -14.42 11.83
CA VAL A 1021 17.47 -13.69 12.55
C VAL A 1021 16.82 -12.60 11.66
N PHE A 1022 17.59 -11.95 10.78
CA PHE A 1022 17.04 -10.94 9.87
C PHE A 1022 16.07 -11.52 8.86
N VAL A 1023 16.24 -12.80 8.47
CA VAL A 1023 15.28 -13.50 7.60
C VAL A 1023 13.91 -13.59 8.28
N GLY A 1024 13.87 -13.92 9.57
CA GLY A 1024 12.63 -13.91 10.36
C GLY A 1024 11.98 -12.53 10.40
N MET A 1025 12.78 -11.48 10.63
CA MET A 1025 12.30 -10.09 10.62
C MET A 1025 11.70 -9.70 9.26
N LEU A 1026 12.40 -9.97 8.15
CA LEU A 1026 11.95 -9.63 6.81
C LEU A 1026 10.67 -10.38 6.41
N ASN A 1027 10.58 -11.68 6.75
CA ASN A 1027 9.36 -12.48 6.57
C ASN A 1027 8.17 -11.89 7.31
N ASN A 1028 8.39 -11.35 8.52
CA ASN A 1028 7.33 -10.69 9.26
C ASN A 1028 6.92 -9.34 8.63
N VAL A 1029 7.88 -8.45 8.34
CA VAL A 1029 7.60 -7.11 7.79
C VAL A 1029 6.85 -7.17 6.45
N ALA A 1030 7.07 -8.24 5.68
CA ALA A 1030 6.36 -8.48 4.42
C ALA A 1030 4.87 -8.84 4.57
N ILE A 1031 4.47 -9.54 5.64
CA ILE A 1031 3.16 -10.24 5.74
C ILE A 1031 2.31 -9.75 6.93
N TYR A 1032 2.95 -9.33 8.01
CA TYR A 1032 2.25 -8.96 9.22
C TYR A 1032 1.63 -7.54 9.11
N PRO A 1033 2.35 -6.50 8.64
CA PRO A 1033 1.76 -5.20 8.33
C PRO A 1033 1.04 -5.16 6.98
N PHE A 1034 1.65 -5.75 5.94
CA PHE A 1034 1.15 -5.75 4.56
C PHE A 1034 0.45 -7.08 4.26
N GLU A 1035 -0.63 -7.02 3.48
CA GLU A 1035 -1.68 -8.06 3.35
C GLU A 1035 -2.76 -8.06 4.43
N ALA A 1036 -3.05 -6.90 5.00
CA ALA A 1036 -4.30 -6.70 5.73
C ALA A 1036 -4.50 -7.64 6.95
N SER A 1037 -3.57 -8.53 7.32
CA SER A 1037 -3.73 -9.51 8.41
C SER A 1037 -3.97 -8.85 9.76
N ARG A 1038 -3.09 -7.92 10.16
CA ARG A 1038 -3.21 -7.16 11.41
C ARG A 1038 -4.40 -6.19 11.36
N ASP A 1039 -4.54 -5.45 10.26
CA ASP A 1039 -5.57 -4.41 10.14
C ASP A 1039 -6.98 -4.99 10.00
N ILE A 1040 -7.14 -6.12 9.31
CA ILE A 1040 -8.37 -6.94 9.27
C ILE A 1040 -8.63 -7.50 10.66
N ALA A 1041 -7.62 -8.07 11.32
CA ALA A 1041 -7.80 -8.64 12.65
C ALA A 1041 -8.28 -7.59 13.65
N PHE A 1042 -7.65 -6.41 13.72
CA PHE A 1042 -8.12 -5.34 14.60
C PHE A 1042 -9.57 -4.91 14.30
N ARG A 1043 -9.99 -4.96 13.04
CA ARG A 1043 -11.37 -4.67 12.64
C ARG A 1043 -12.34 -5.75 13.07
N GLU A 1044 -12.06 -7.02 12.77
CA GLU A 1044 -12.87 -8.16 13.19
C GLU A 1044 -12.97 -8.25 14.72
N ILE A 1045 -11.89 -7.91 15.44
CA ILE A 1045 -11.86 -7.80 16.90
C ILE A 1045 -12.73 -6.62 17.38
N SER A 1046 -12.68 -5.47 16.70
CA SER A 1046 -13.53 -4.32 17.03
C SER A 1046 -15.02 -4.58 16.78
N ASP A 1047 -15.34 -5.42 15.79
CA ASP A 1047 -16.70 -5.85 15.48
C ASP A 1047 -17.15 -7.06 16.34
N GLY A 1048 -16.38 -7.45 17.36
CA GLY A 1048 -16.79 -8.48 18.31
C GLY A 1048 -16.59 -9.93 17.85
N GLY A 1049 -15.86 -10.19 16.76
CA GLY A 1049 -15.73 -11.53 16.18
C GLY A 1049 -14.96 -12.52 17.05
N TYR A 1050 -13.74 -12.16 17.47
CA TYR A 1050 -12.86 -13.03 18.27
C TYR A 1050 -11.85 -12.22 19.10
N SER A 1051 -11.11 -12.92 19.96
CA SER A 1051 -10.09 -12.31 20.81
C SER A 1051 -8.74 -12.14 20.11
N VAL A 1052 -7.97 -11.13 20.53
CA VAL A 1052 -6.58 -10.90 20.07
C VAL A 1052 -5.71 -12.15 20.26
N THR A 1053 -5.91 -12.86 21.38
CA THR A 1053 -5.27 -14.13 21.69
C THR A 1053 -5.54 -15.20 20.63
N SER A 1054 -6.79 -15.36 20.20
CA SER A 1054 -7.15 -16.35 19.18
C SER A 1054 -6.45 -16.07 17.84
N PHE A 1055 -6.36 -14.80 17.46
CA PHE A 1055 -5.63 -14.39 16.25
C PHE A 1055 -4.13 -14.68 16.37
N PHE A 1056 -3.50 -14.25 17.46
CA PHE A 1056 -2.05 -14.44 17.65
C PHE A 1056 -1.65 -15.91 17.61
N PHE A 1057 -2.37 -16.78 18.32
CA PHE A 1057 -2.07 -18.22 18.31
C PHE A 1057 -2.41 -18.88 16.97
N SER A 1058 -3.47 -18.45 16.28
CA SER A 1058 -3.75 -18.92 14.93
C SER A 1058 -2.64 -18.55 13.95
N PHE A 1059 -2.10 -17.34 14.06
CA PHE A 1059 -0.99 -16.87 13.26
C PHE A 1059 0.28 -17.68 13.55
N LEU A 1060 0.62 -17.83 14.84
CA LEU A 1060 1.74 -18.66 15.32
C LEU A 1060 1.71 -20.09 14.75
N VAL A 1061 0.55 -20.76 14.79
CA VAL A 1061 0.44 -22.16 14.35
C VAL A 1061 0.61 -22.32 12.84
N ASN A 1062 0.33 -21.29 12.05
CA ASN A 1062 0.58 -21.32 10.61
C ASN A 1062 2.01 -20.96 10.24
N GLU A 1063 2.70 -20.15 11.05
CA GLU A 1063 4.08 -19.75 10.83
C GLU A 1063 5.09 -20.82 11.28
N VAL A 1064 4.93 -21.37 12.49
CA VAL A 1064 5.89 -22.29 13.12
C VAL A 1064 6.25 -23.50 12.25
N PRO A 1065 5.32 -24.17 11.53
CA PRO A 1065 5.68 -25.27 10.64
C PRO A 1065 6.62 -24.84 9.51
N LEU A 1066 6.45 -23.63 8.98
CA LEU A 1066 7.32 -23.09 7.92
C LEU A 1066 8.70 -22.74 8.48
N GLU A 1067 8.76 -22.19 9.69
CA GLU A 1067 10.02 -21.94 10.42
C GLU A 1067 10.75 -23.25 10.71
N ILE A 1068 10.05 -24.31 11.12
CA ILE A 1068 10.62 -25.65 11.36
C ILE A 1068 11.24 -26.22 10.08
N ILE A 1069 10.52 -26.18 8.96
CA ILE A 1069 11.01 -26.70 7.68
C ILE A 1069 12.22 -25.87 7.20
N GLY A 1070 12.13 -24.53 7.28
CA GLY A 1070 13.21 -23.64 6.90
C GLY A 1070 14.48 -23.84 7.74
N SER A 1071 14.35 -23.88 9.07
CA SER A 1071 15.45 -24.09 10.01
C SER A 1071 16.09 -25.49 9.89
N LEU A 1072 15.29 -26.52 9.60
CA LEU A 1072 15.80 -27.87 9.34
C LEU A 1072 16.63 -27.87 8.05
N GLY A 1073 16.13 -27.22 6.99
CA GLY A 1073 16.86 -27.05 5.74
C GLY A 1073 18.21 -26.37 5.98
N VAL A 1074 18.22 -25.23 6.67
CA VAL A 1074 19.46 -24.52 7.07
C VAL A 1074 20.44 -25.47 7.78
N THR A 1075 19.95 -26.22 8.77
CA THR A 1075 20.77 -27.13 9.58
C THR A 1075 21.42 -28.23 8.74
N VAL A 1076 20.67 -28.83 7.83
CA VAL A 1076 21.18 -29.89 6.94
C VAL A 1076 22.28 -29.33 6.03
N PHE A 1077 22.04 -28.20 5.36
CA PHE A 1077 23.05 -27.59 4.49
C PHE A 1077 24.30 -27.18 5.27
N MET A 1078 24.11 -26.46 6.39
CA MET A 1078 25.22 -25.92 7.17
C MET A 1078 26.04 -27.00 7.88
N LEU A 1079 25.46 -28.08 8.39
CA LEU A 1079 26.24 -29.13 9.10
C LEU A 1079 26.85 -30.16 8.15
N VAL A 1080 26.08 -30.66 7.18
CA VAL A 1080 26.48 -31.82 6.38
C VAL A 1080 27.52 -31.43 5.34
N ILE A 1081 27.31 -30.31 4.65
CA ILE A 1081 28.16 -29.94 3.50
C ILE A 1081 29.44 -29.25 3.96
N THR A 1082 29.43 -28.48 5.05
CA THR A 1082 30.66 -27.87 5.59
C THR A 1082 31.54 -28.89 6.34
N HIS A 1083 31.06 -30.11 6.60
CA HIS A 1083 31.74 -31.13 7.41
C HIS A 1083 32.03 -30.67 8.85
N MET A 1084 31.06 -30.05 9.52
CA MET A 1084 31.11 -29.81 10.97
C MET A 1084 30.85 -31.10 11.78
N LYS A 1085 31.09 -31.06 13.10
CA LYS A 1085 30.92 -32.23 13.98
C LYS A 1085 29.45 -32.65 14.07
N VAL A 1086 29.08 -33.74 13.38
CA VAL A 1086 27.71 -34.28 13.39
C VAL A 1086 27.58 -35.44 14.38
N THR A 1087 26.90 -35.17 15.48
CA THR A 1087 26.34 -36.17 16.41
C THR A 1087 24.85 -35.89 16.57
N VAL A 1088 24.08 -36.82 17.14
CA VAL A 1088 22.64 -36.60 17.39
C VAL A 1088 22.43 -35.32 18.23
N VAL A 1089 23.25 -35.12 19.26
CA VAL A 1089 23.14 -33.95 20.16
C VAL A 1089 23.50 -32.65 19.43
N THR A 1090 24.60 -32.63 18.68
CA THR A 1090 25.03 -31.42 17.96
C THR A 1090 24.09 -31.05 16.82
N PHE A 1091 23.48 -32.04 16.15
CA PHE A 1091 22.46 -31.79 15.11
C PHE A 1091 21.21 -31.12 15.68
N PHE A 1092 20.60 -31.71 16.72
CA PHE A 1092 19.37 -31.16 17.30
C PHE A 1092 19.58 -29.83 18.01
N SER A 1093 20.72 -29.63 18.67
CA SER A 1093 21.03 -28.34 19.28
C SER A 1093 21.28 -27.24 18.24
N PHE A 1094 21.98 -27.53 17.13
CA PHE A 1094 22.10 -26.59 16.01
C PHE A 1094 20.73 -26.22 15.43
N TRP A 1095 19.87 -27.22 15.20
CA TRP A 1095 18.53 -26.99 14.67
C TRP A 1095 17.67 -26.12 15.58
N VAL A 1096 17.67 -26.39 16.89
CA VAL A 1096 16.94 -25.56 17.87
C VAL A 1096 17.46 -24.13 17.88
N VAL A 1097 18.78 -23.92 17.74
CA VAL A 1097 19.34 -22.56 17.64
C VAL A 1097 18.89 -21.86 16.35
N MET A 1098 18.94 -22.53 15.20
CA MET A 1098 18.46 -21.96 13.93
C MET A 1098 16.96 -21.62 13.98
N PHE A 1099 16.14 -22.51 14.55
CA PHE A 1099 14.72 -22.26 14.77
C PHE A 1099 14.50 -21.04 15.68
N GLY A 1100 15.21 -20.99 16.82
CA GLY A 1100 15.11 -19.89 17.77
C GLY A 1100 15.50 -18.54 17.15
N TYR A 1101 16.53 -18.50 16.31
CA TYR A 1101 16.94 -17.30 15.59
C TYR A 1101 15.87 -16.79 14.62
N ILE A 1102 15.32 -17.66 13.76
CA ILE A 1102 14.22 -17.28 12.85
C ILE A 1102 13.01 -16.79 13.67
N SER A 1103 12.63 -17.50 14.73
CA SER A 1103 11.45 -17.18 15.54
C SER A 1103 11.60 -15.87 16.33
N ALA A 1104 12.80 -15.54 16.78
CA ALA A 1104 13.09 -14.28 17.47
C ALA A 1104 13.01 -13.08 16.53
N GLY A 1105 13.51 -13.21 15.30
CA GLY A 1105 13.43 -12.18 14.27
C GLY A 1105 11.97 -11.82 13.94
N GLU A 1106 11.13 -12.84 13.79
CA GLU A 1106 9.69 -12.63 13.62
C GLU A 1106 9.04 -11.95 14.83
N SER A 1107 9.39 -12.37 16.05
CA SER A 1107 8.83 -11.81 17.28
C SER A 1107 9.12 -10.31 17.43
N ILE A 1108 10.34 -9.90 17.11
CA ILE A 1108 10.73 -8.48 17.05
C ILE A 1108 9.93 -7.76 15.97
N GLY A 1109 9.80 -8.39 14.79
CA GLY A 1109 8.96 -7.91 13.70
C GLY A 1109 7.51 -7.61 14.14
N ILE A 1110 6.85 -8.56 14.79
CA ILE A 1110 5.48 -8.41 15.30
C ILE A 1110 5.40 -7.25 16.29
N THR A 1111 6.36 -7.15 17.19
CA THR A 1111 6.38 -6.15 18.27
C THR A 1111 6.40 -4.73 17.71
N PHE A 1112 7.41 -4.39 16.90
CA PHE A 1112 7.57 -3.04 16.36
C PHE A 1112 6.54 -2.73 15.27
N SER A 1113 6.19 -3.72 14.43
CA SER A 1113 5.11 -3.57 13.46
C SER A 1113 3.75 -3.34 14.11
N THR A 1114 3.55 -3.73 15.37
CA THR A 1114 2.31 -3.41 16.11
C THR A 1114 2.36 -2.01 16.72
N PHE A 1115 3.53 -1.58 17.17
CA PHE A 1115 3.72 -0.29 17.83
C PHE A 1115 3.54 0.90 16.87
N THR A 1116 4.20 0.84 15.70
CA THR A 1116 4.08 1.89 14.67
C THR A 1116 3.53 1.37 13.35
N THR A 1117 2.83 2.24 12.62
CA THR A 1117 2.27 1.96 11.30
C THR A 1117 3.22 2.32 10.15
N ASN A 1118 4.35 2.97 10.42
CA ASN A 1118 5.32 3.37 9.41
C ASN A 1118 6.35 2.26 9.18
N ALA A 1119 6.19 1.52 8.10
CA ALA A 1119 7.07 0.39 7.76
C ALA A 1119 8.55 0.77 7.59
N GLY A 1120 8.87 1.95 7.04
CA GLY A 1120 10.26 2.38 6.87
C GLY A 1120 10.97 2.60 8.20
N PHE A 1121 10.31 3.29 9.13
CA PHE A 1121 10.81 3.49 10.49
C PHE A 1121 10.97 2.17 11.25
N ASN A 1122 10.00 1.27 11.12
CA ASN A 1122 10.05 -0.06 11.74
C ASN A 1122 11.26 -0.88 11.25
N ILE A 1123 11.51 -0.91 9.94
CA ILE A 1123 12.65 -1.64 9.36
C ILE A 1123 13.96 -1.13 9.98
N THR A 1124 14.19 0.18 9.93
CA THR A 1124 15.38 0.84 10.51
C THR A 1124 15.61 0.44 11.98
N VAL A 1125 14.60 0.57 12.84
CA VAL A 1125 14.77 0.30 14.28
C VAL A 1125 15.01 -1.18 14.55
N MET A 1126 14.26 -2.08 13.89
CA MET A 1126 14.41 -3.51 14.08
C MET A 1126 15.79 -3.99 13.59
N SER A 1127 16.21 -3.56 12.40
CA SER A 1127 17.49 -3.98 11.82
C SER A 1127 18.67 -3.46 12.63
N SER A 1128 18.59 -2.22 13.13
CA SER A 1128 19.59 -1.65 14.05
C SER A 1128 19.77 -2.51 15.31
N LEU A 1129 18.65 -2.84 15.98
CA LEU A 1129 18.65 -3.63 17.20
C LEU A 1129 19.24 -5.02 16.99
N LEU A 1130 18.85 -5.68 15.88
CA LEU A 1130 19.34 -7.01 15.52
C LEU A 1130 20.83 -7.00 15.18
N SER A 1131 21.33 -5.97 14.47
CA SER A 1131 22.74 -5.82 14.15
C SER A 1131 23.58 -5.68 15.42
N ILE A 1132 23.15 -4.84 16.38
CA ILE A 1132 23.87 -4.68 17.65
C ILE A 1132 24.02 -6.03 18.36
N PHE A 1133 22.94 -6.80 18.47
CA PHE A 1133 22.99 -8.11 19.12
C PHE A 1133 23.81 -9.15 18.35
N ALA A 1134 23.83 -9.11 17.02
CA ALA A 1134 24.63 -10.02 16.19
C ALA A 1134 26.14 -9.82 16.38
N PHE A 1135 26.58 -8.59 16.70
CA PHE A 1135 27.99 -8.29 16.98
C PHE A 1135 28.38 -8.52 18.44
N MET A 1136 27.41 -8.52 19.36
CA MET A 1136 27.62 -8.84 20.77
C MET A 1136 27.71 -10.36 21.05
N THR A 1137 27.78 -11.24 20.04
CA THR A 1137 27.82 -12.71 20.23
C THR A 1137 29.03 -13.23 21.03
N GLY A 1138 30.08 -12.43 21.19
CA GLY A 1138 31.36 -12.80 21.82
C GLY A 1138 32.38 -13.42 20.87
N ILE A 1139 32.03 -13.64 19.60
CA ILE A 1139 32.95 -14.17 18.57
C ILE A 1139 33.69 -13.02 17.86
N VAL A 1140 32.99 -11.93 17.53
CA VAL A 1140 33.56 -10.79 16.80
C VAL A 1140 34.29 -9.83 17.74
N SER A 1141 33.76 -9.61 18.94
CA SER A 1141 34.40 -8.82 19.99
C SER A 1141 34.74 -9.73 21.18
N VAL A 1142 36.03 -10.05 21.34
CA VAL A 1142 36.52 -10.91 22.43
C VAL A 1142 36.51 -10.15 23.77
N ASN A 1143 36.90 -8.87 23.74
CA ASN A 1143 37.01 -8.00 24.90
C ASN A 1143 35.93 -6.91 24.83
N MET A 1144 34.77 -7.14 25.47
CA MET A 1144 33.68 -6.17 25.56
C MET A 1144 33.54 -5.62 26.98
N PRO A 1145 33.22 -4.31 27.18
CA PRO A 1145 33.00 -3.75 28.51
C PRO A 1145 31.96 -4.51 29.33
N GLN A 1146 32.19 -4.64 30.64
CA GLN A 1146 31.37 -5.47 31.53
C GLN A 1146 29.87 -5.11 31.48
N TRP A 1147 29.53 -3.82 31.48
CA TRP A 1147 28.14 -3.37 31.45
C TRP A 1147 27.39 -3.77 30.16
N LEU A 1148 28.09 -3.84 29.02
CA LEU A 1148 27.52 -4.35 27.75
C LEU A 1148 27.37 -5.87 27.81
N ASN A 1149 28.32 -6.56 28.43
CA ASN A 1149 28.22 -8.01 28.66
C ASN A 1149 27.03 -8.37 29.56
N ASP A 1150 26.71 -7.52 30.54
CA ASP A 1150 25.54 -7.66 31.39
C ASP A 1150 24.23 -7.51 30.60
N ILE A 1151 24.14 -6.51 29.71
CA ILE A 1151 22.99 -6.34 28.79
C ILE A 1151 22.88 -7.53 27.82
N ASN A 1152 24.02 -8.08 27.40
CA ASN A 1152 24.07 -9.19 26.46
C ASN A 1152 23.42 -10.48 26.98
N TYR A 1153 23.19 -10.63 28.30
CA TYR A 1153 22.41 -11.75 28.83
C TYR A 1153 20.93 -11.69 28.45
N ILE A 1154 20.41 -10.56 27.96
CA ILE A 1154 19.07 -10.46 27.39
C ILE A 1154 19.06 -11.02 25.95
N SER A 1155 20.19 -10.96 25.27
CA SER A 1155 20.32 -11.30 23.86
C SER A 1155 20.26 -12.80 23.63
N LEU A 1156 19.35 -13.23 22.75
CA LEU A 1156 19.29 -14.62 22.28
C LEU A 1156 20.59 -15.06 21.59
N PHE A 1157 21.29 -14.11 20.95
CA PHE A 1157 22.50 -14.36 20.17
C PHE A 1157 23.64 -14.91 21.03
N LYS A 1158 23.82 -14.39 22.25
CA LYS A 1158 24.87 -14.83 23.20
C LYS A 1158 24.76 -16.32 23.51
N TYR A 1159 23.55 -16.79 23.81
CA TYR A 1159 23.33 -18.19 24.15
C TYR A 1159 23.44 -19.08 22.92
N GLY A 1160 22.89 -18.66 21.78
CA GLY A 1160 22.93 -19.42 20.53
C GLY A 1160 24.36 -19.63 20.02
N SER A 1161 25.17 -18.56 19.96
CA SER A 1161 26.58 -18.65 19.54
C SER A 1161 27.39 -19.55 20.49
N ALA A 1162 27.22 -19.40 21.80
CA ALA A 1162 27.91 -20.22 22.80
C ALA A 1162 27.62 -21.72 22.64
N ILE A 1163 26.34 -22.10 22.45
CA ILE A 1163 25.94 -23.50 22.28
C ILE A 1163 26.62 -24.11 21.04
N ILE A 1164 26.55 -23.43 19.90
CA ILE A 1164 27.09 -23.96 18.65
C ILE A 1164 28.63 -24.01 18.71
N THR A 1165 29.28 -22.98 19.25
CA THR A 1165 30.74 -22.96 19.41
C THR A 1165 31.24 -24.07 20.34
N MET A 1166 30.62 -24.26 21.51
CA MET A 1166 30.98 -25.34 22.43
C MET A 1166 30.83 -26.72 21.76
N ASN A 1167 29.73 -26.94 21.04
CA ASN A 1167 29.46 -28.19 20.34
C ASN A 1167 30.53 -28.55 19.29
N GLU A 1168 31.06 -27.55 18.58
CA GLU A 1168 32.01 -27.76 17.48
C GLU A 1168 33.43 -28.00 17.98
N PHE A 1169 33.88 -27.26 18.99
CA PHE A 1169 35.27 -27.30 19.47
C PHE A 1169 35.53 -28.31 20.59
N ASP A 1170 34.51 -28.78 21.32
CA ASP A 1170 34.70 -29.74 22.40
C ASP A 1170 35.33 -31.06 21.89
N GLY A 1171 36.50 -31.39 22.42
CA GLY A 1171 37.27 -32.59 22.06
C GLY A 1171 37.88 -32.60 20.65
N LYS A 1172 38.02 -31.45 19.98
CA LYS A 1172 38.60 -31.36 18.62
C LYS A 1172 40.11 -31.13 18.64
N LEU A 1173 40.84 -31.77 17.72
CA LEU A 1173 42.29 -31.64 17.54
C LEU A 1173 42.58 -31.06 16.15
N PHE A 1174 43.58 -30.16 16.06
CA PHE A 1174 44.01 -29.52 14.82
C PHE A 1174 45.36 -30.06 14.33
N ASP A 1175 45.48 -30.24 13.02
CA ASP A 1175 46.65 -30.80 12.36
C ASP A 1175 47.68 -29.69 12.11
N CYS A 1176 48.61 -29.51 13.05
CA CYS A 1176 49.64 -28.46 12.97
C CYS A 1176 51.04 -29.03 12.71
N SER A 1177 51.72 -28.51 11.67
CA SER A 1177 53.11 -28.87 11.39
C SER A 1177 54.07 -28.18 12.35
N LYS A 1178 55.29 -28.73 12.52
CA LYS A 1178 56.32 -28.11 13.37
C LYS A 1178 56.71 -26.71 12.87
N ASP A 1179 56.72 -26.52 11.55
CA ASP A 1179 57.02 -25.23 10.92
C ASP A 1179 55.90 -24.20 11.19
N ASP A 1180 54.63 -24.62 11.18
CA ASP A 1180 53.47 -23.78 11.51
C ASP A 1180 53.45 -23.33 12.98
N ILE A 1181 53.92 -24.20 13.89
CA ILE A 1181 54.05 -23.87 15.31
C ILE A 1181 55.19 -22.86 15.51
N THR A 1182 56.31 -23.01 14.82
CA THR A 1182 57.47 -22.09 14.95
C THR A 1182 57.28 -20.75 14.24
N SER A 1183 56.50 -20.72 13.16
CA SER A 1183 56.15 -19.49 12.42
C SER A 1183 55.01 -18.70 13.07
N GLY A 1184 54.34 -19.28 14.08
CA GLY A 1184 53.16 -18.69 14.71
C GLY A 1184 51.88 -18.81 13.88
N ALA A 1185 51.90 -19.57 12.78
CA ALA A 1185 50.73 -19.82 11.94
C ALA A 1185 49.70 -20.76 12.58
N CYS A 1186 50.13 -21.66 13.48
CA CYS A 1186 49.25 -22.49 14.32
C CYS A 1186 49.37 -22.12 15.81
N PRO A 1187 48.63 -21.10 16.29
CA PRO A 1187 48.65 -20.70 17.70
C PRO A 1187 47.90 -21.66 18.64
N TYR A 1188 46.97 -22.48 18.13
CA TYR A 1188 46.10 -23.34 18.95
C TYR A 1188 46.10 -24.78 18.43
N GLN A 1189 46.36 -25.75 19.31
CA GLN A 1189 46.45 -27.17 18.95
C GLN A 1189 45.21 -27.97 19.35
N THR A 1190 44.48 -27.53 20.37
CA THR A 1190 43.26 -28.19 20.88
C THR A 1190 42.07 -27.25 20.86
N GLY A 1191 40.87 -27.81 20.69
CA GLY A 1191 39.63 -27.04 20.76
C GLY A 1191 39.40 -26.38 22.13
N GLU A 1192 39.92 -26.93 23.23
CA GLU A 1192 39.81 -26.26 24.55
C GLU A 1192 40.63 -24.98 24.61
N SER A 1193 41.85 -24.97 24.04
CA SER A 1193 42.67 -23.76 23.97
C SER A 1193 42.02 -22.66 23.13
N VAL A 1194 41.23 -23.06 22.12
CA VAL A 1194 40.43 -22.16 21.31
C VAL A 1194 39.24 -21.60 22.11
N LEU A 1195 38.53 -22.42 22.88
CA LEU A 1195 37.41 -21.94 23.73
C LEU A 1195 37.87 -20.97 24.82
N GLU A 1196 39.08 -21.16 25.33
CA GLU A 1196 39.70 -20.28 26.32
C GLU A 1196 39.93 -18.87 25.77
N LEU A 1197 40.40 -18.75 24.53
CA LEU A 1197 40.65 -17.45 23.86
C LEU A 1197 39.39 -16.57 23.79
N PHE A 1198 38.23 -17.17 23.55
CA PHE A 1198 36.96 -16.45 23.38
C PHE A 1198 36.14 -16.36 24.68
N ASN A 1199 36.76 -16.65 25.84
CA ASN A 1199 36.10 -16.60 27.14
C ASN A 1199 34.87 -17.52 27.28
N PHE A 1200 34.82 -18.65 26.56
CA PHE A 1200 33.75 -19.66 26.71
C PHE A 1200 34.09 -20.71 27.79
N GLN A 1201 34.70 -20.29 28.90
CA GLN A 1201 35.30 -21.19 29.90
C GLN A 1201 34.27 -22.01 30.72
N GLU A 1202 33.04 -21.52 30.87
CA GLU A 1202 31.99 -22.27 31.60
C GLU A 1202 31.35 -23.35 30.71
N LYS A 1203 31.75 -24.61 30.90
CA LYS A 1203 31.19 -25.80 30.20
C LYS A 1203 29.75 -26.17 30.61
N ASN A 1204 28.92 -25.20 31.03
CA ASN A 1204 27.54 -25.43 31.46
C ASN A 1204 26.57 -25.46 30.27
N TRP A 1205 26.82 -26.35 29.30
CA TRP A 1205 26.03 -26.46 28.06
C TRP A 1205 24.52 -26.54 28.31
N SER A 1206 24.09 -27.31 29.32
CA SER A 1206 22.68 -27.49 29.67
C SER A 1206 22.01 -26.20 30.16
N LEU A 1207 22.75 -25.34 30.87
CA LEU A 1207 22.26 -24.05 31.33
C LEU A 1207 22.04 -23.10 30.14
N TYR A 1208 23.03 -22.98 29.25
CA TYR A 1208 22.93 -22.14 28.05
C TYR A 1208 21.77 -22.58 27.15
N MET A 1209 21.60 -23.89 26.93
CA MET A 1209 20.50 -24.44 26.15
C MET A 1209 19.13 -24.13 26.78
N SER A 1210 19.02 -24.29 28.10
CA SER A 1210 17.77 -23.99 28.82
C SER A 1210 17.42 -22.50 28.75
N LEU A 1211 18.40 -21.63 28.97
CA LEU A 1211 18.23 -20.17 28.87
C LEU A 1211 17.87 -19.73 27.45
N PHE A 1212 18.47 -20.35 26.42
CA PHE A 1212 18.13 -20.09 25.03
C PHE A 1212 16.65 -20.38 24.73
N VAL A 1213 16.17 -21.56 25.11
CA VAL A 1213 14.75 -21.95 24.88
C VAL A 1213 13.81 -21.02 25.64
N ILE A 1214 14.14 -20.65 26.89
CA ILE A 1214 13.37 -19.68 27.67
C ILE A 1214 13.32 -18.32 26.96
N ALA A 1215 14.46 -17.83 26.46
CA ALA A 1215 14.55 -16.56 25.74
C ALA A 1215 13.67 -16.54 24.48
N VAL A 1216 13.66 -17.61 23.68
CA VAL A 1216 12.77 -17.74 22.50
C VAL A 1216 11.30 -17.58 22.91
N VAL A 1217 10.88 -18.22 24.00
CA VAL A 1217 9.50 -18.11 24.52
C VAL A 1217 9.21 -16.71 25.02
N VAL A 1218 10.14 -16.07 25.75
CA VAL A 1218 9.97 -14.70 26.27
C VAL A 1218 9.79 -13.70 25.13
N TYR A 1219 10.56 -13.80 24.05
CA TYR A 1219 10.41 -12.91 22.88
C TYR A 1219 9.01 -13.03 22.25
N ARG A 1220 8.49 -14.26 22.13
CA ARG A 1220 7.13 -14.50 21.58
C ARG A 1220 6.04 -14.00 22.55
N LEU A 1221 6.24 -14.14 23.87
CA LEU A 1221 5.33 -13.61 24.89
C LEU A 1221 5.30 -12.07 24.90
N LEU A 1222 6.46 -11.40 24.74
CA LEU A 1222 6.53 -9.94 24.64
C LEU A 1222 5.77 -9.43 23.41
N ALA A 1223 5.93 -10.08 22.26
CA ALA A 1223 5.19 -9.75 21.04
C ALA A 1223 3.67 -9.86 21.26
N TRP A 1224 3.22 -10.91 21.95
CA TRP A 1224 1.82 -11.09 22.31
C TRP A 1224 1.31 -10.00 23.27
N LEU A 1225 2.07 -9.66 24.32
CA LEU A 1225 1.70 -8.62 25.29
C LEU A 1225 1.54 -7.25 24.62
N VAL A 1226 2.44 -6.89 23.71
CA VAL A 1226 2.36 -5.64 22.96
C VAL A 1226 1.14 -5.60 22.05
N LEU A 1227 0.81 -6.72 21.40
CA LEU A 1227 -0.40 -6.85 20.59
C LEU A 1227 -1.68 -6.69 21.43
N VAL A 1228 -1.74 -7.32 22.60
CA VAL A 1228 -2.87 -7.17 23.53
C VAL A 1228 -2.98 -5.73 24.05
N ALA A 1229 -1.85 -5.09 24.40
CA ALA A 1229 -1.82 -3.70 24.85
C ALA A 1229 -2.32 -2.73 23.76
N LYS A 1230 -1.86 -2.90 22.51
CA LYS A 1230 -2.31 -2.07 21.38
C LYS A 1230 -3.78 -2.28 21.04
N ALA A 1231 -4.25 -3.53 21.06
CA ALA A 1231 -5.65 -3.84 20.82
C ALA A 1231 -6.57 -3.21 21.88
N LYS A 1232 -6.15 -3.21 23.15
CA LYS A 1232 -6.86 -2.48 24.21
C LYS A 1232 -6.84 -0.98 23.94
N SER A 1233 -5.69 -0.40 23.59
CA SER A 1233 -5.55 1.03 23.30
C SER A 1233 -6.37 1.50 22.09
N ASN A 1234 -6.63 0.66 21.08
CA ASN A 1234 -7.44 1.02 19.91
C ASN A 1234 -8.96 0.84 20.13
N ARG A 1235 -9.35 0.16 21.22
CA ARG A 1235 -10.76 -0.06 21.59
C ARG A 1235 -11.36 1.15 22.32
N TRP A 1236 -10.48 1.99 22.85
CA TRP A 1236 -10.73 3.34 23.35
C TRP A 1236 -10.17 4.31 22.31
#